data_AF-A0A369BPV1-F1
#
_entry.id   AF-A0A369BPV1-F1
#
_cell.length_a   1.000
_cell.length_b   1.000
_cell.length_c   1.000
_cell.angle_alpha   90.00
_cell.angle_beta   90.00
_cell.angle_gamma   90.00
#
_symmetry.space_group_name_H-M   'P 1'
#
loop_
_entity.id
_entity.type
_entity.pdbx_description
1 polymer ?
#
loop_
_entity_poly.entity_id
_entity_poly.type
_entity_poly.pdbx_seq_one_letter_code
_entity_poly.pdbx_strand_id
1 'polypeptide(L)'
;MMTLSFNTISEALSQPKSRFFGVGYENGRYAANDEVSFFRHKLPDPELTFDISNNKTLVNVNMNGLIKYITVYNGQYASDNIPGVWMCKDFRKSGPYAFALKLGEWRYDLGLDDLPYTTSLLDNLFPVTEYRLGDVKATLLIYTPISADGTARLRGAVYGLHVENRSGQEVDGEVLLPRPDTEADRLFSGPDVCIYPVEREDGYAAGGAVPFHLAPGQSVWVPVVICPPGEETALLIGEKGTLYWLNETWAYYRGMLGRLQMRDDPFAAEFYERAMLQSLGSIAMDRQGAVVGSNWGTYPTTEFTWNKDMYFSLLPFHTAEPELFKQGVLWFLKHGVRPAGNRYSGGISHSLSNSLSSVVMAGLYYRSTGDKRFFLEWPDIDISIRKLLEETLRTRNQDGPWLFPSDWLSDAYSLGDYHTGSNVVAWAAFHHYARIVREVFGDMETAEHYRTVAASIREDLQRHNTVEGPFGLQYTEGTSAGGDALKGDSSKYKGNYDDFGMQFIGHLMKDGSIDLFHRDGEESDTILMPLYGYASYDDTAYRHYMQFSLSPANPTYNPESRGIQWGEHAACTFPGYMSGMGMLTDFASMSGTDGYLTEIRKLTDADGSLWWWPYLNGASYGDVVRHHNCGKCGWASGVFSGLFTSRILGIAYDAPARQLSFRPLRAAGSFAWEGARLGSGVFNLSFRREDCIVEAVAANFGAKLVTVLVELPCEQGASPRTFVNGKPAGGRVDNGYYNGCTTVIFQETLQPGESKSFIIIAYAPCK
;
A
#
# COMPACT_ATOMS: atom_id res chain seq x y z
N MET A 1 19.25 5.14 -16.15
CA MET A 1 17.94 4.70 -16.70
C MET A 1 17.50 5.72 -17.72
N MET A 2 16.98 5.29 -18.86
CA MET A 2 16.26 6.20 -19.75
C MET A 2 14.91 6.50 -19.10
N THR A 3 14.73 7.71 -18.59
CA THR A 3 13.42 8.22 -18.19
C THR A 3 12.55 8.24 -19.44
N LEU A 4 11.40 7.53 -19.43
CA LEU A 4 10.38 7.74 -20.47
C LEU A 4 10.06 9.24 -20.47
N SER A 5 10.28 9.91 -21.59
CA SER A 5 9.90 11.30 -21.77
C SER A 5 9.19 11.39 -23.11
N PHE A 6 7.91 11.72 -23.07
CA PHE A 6 7.08 11.87 -24.27
C PHE A 6 7.26 13.27 -24.85
N ASN A 7 7.19 13.38 -26.17
CA ASN A 7 7.25 14.65 -26.90
C ASN A 7 5.85 15.21 -27.23
N THR A 8 4.81 14.38 -27.14
CA THR A 8 3.41 14.78 -27.34
C THR A 8 2.47 14.03 -26.39
N ILE A 9 1.28 14.59 -26.16
CA ILE A 9 0.21 13.89 -25.42
C ILE A 9 -0.24 12.63 -26.17
N SER A 10 -0.32 12.67 -27.49
CA SER A 10 -0.67 11.49 -28.31
C SER A 10 0.33 10.34 -28.12
N GLU A 11 1.62 10.64 -28.00
CA GLU A 11 2.66 9.65 -27.69
C GLU A 11 2.47 9.04 -26.30
N ALA A 12 2.16 9.85 -25.28
CA ALA A 12 1.85 9.37 -23.94
C ALA A 12 0.60 8.47 -23.92
N LEU A 13 -0.48 8.89 -24.60
CA LEU A 13 -1.72 8.12 -24.72
C LEU A 13 -1.59 6.82 -25.52
N SER A 14 -0.48 6.64 -26.26
CA SER A 14 -0.18 5.40 -26.98
C SER A 14 0.41 4.29 -26.11
N GLN A 15 0.77 4.60 -24.85
CA GLN A 15 1.32 3.62 -23.93
C GLN A 15 0.30 2.51 -23.61
N PRO A 16 0.77 1.31 -23.23
CA PRO A 16 -0.10 0.21 -22.85
C PRO A 16 -1.05 0.60 -21.73
N LYS A 17 -2.27 0.06 -21.75
CA LYS A 17 -3.23 0.16 -20.63
C LYS A 17 -3.15 -1.11 -19.79
N SER A 18 -3.63 -1.04 -18.55
CA SER A 18 -3.74 -2.19 -17.66
C SER A 18 -4.52 -3.33 -18.34
N ARG A 19 -4.01 -4.54 -18.17
CA ARG A 19 -4.61 -5.76 -18.72
C ARG A 19 -5.80 -6.23 -17.89
N PHE A 20 -5.82 -5.90 -16.59
CA PHE A 20 -6.80 -6.41 -15.63
C PHE A 20 -7.76 -5.35 -15.10
N PHE A 21 -7.35 -4.08 -15.09
CA PHE A 21 -8.10 -3.01 -14.46
C PHE A 21 -8.70 -2.09 -15.53
N GLY A 22 -10.02 -2.05 -15.57
CA GLY A 22 -10.80 -1.27 -16.50
C GLY A 22 -12.24 -1.75 -16.63
N VAL A 23 -13.07 -0.89 -17.21
CA VAL A 23 -14.48 -1.13 -17.51
C VAL A 23 -14.79 -0.64 -18.92
N GLY A 24 -15.47 -1.47 -19.71
CA GLY A 24 -16.08 -1.11 -20.97
C GLY A 24 -17.59 -0.95 -20.84
N TYR A 25 -18.16 -0.03 -21.59
CA TYR A 25 -19.59 0.19 -21.70
C TYR A 25 -20.01 0.35 -23.16
N GLU A 26 -20.99 -0.44 -23.60
CA GLU A 26 -21.56 -0.35 -24.94
C GLU A 26 -23.01 -0.88 -24.95
N ASN A 27 -23.95 -0.12 -25.52
CA ASN A 27 -25.35 -0.50 -25.71
C ASN A 27 -26.04 -1.02 -24.43
N GLY A 28 -25.90 -0.31 -23.31
CA GLY A 28 -26.51 -0.69 -22.03
C GLY A 28 -25.80 -1.84 -21.30
N ARG A 29 -24.65 -2.32 -21.77
CA ARG A 29 -23.91 -3.44 -21.19
C ARG A 29 -22.54 -3.02 -20.68
N TYR A 30 -22.19 -3.50 -19.50
CA TYR A 30 -20.90 -3.27 -18.86
C TYR A 30 -20.05 -4.54 -18.87
N ALA A 31 -18.74 -4.38 -19.01
CA ALA A 31 -17.76 -5.45 -18.87
C ALA A 31 -16.54 -4.96 -18.10
N ALA A 32 -16.07 -5.72 -17.12
CA ALA A 32 -14.77 -5.48 -16.49
C ALA A 32 -13.66 -6.15 -17.29
N ASN A 33 -12.44 -5.62 -17.24
CA ASN A 33 -11.28 -6.23 -17.90
C ASN A 33 -10.91 -7.60 -17.29
N ASP A 34 -10.97 -7.75 -15.96
CA ASP A 34 -10.71 -9.02 -15.30
C ASP A 34 -11.99 -9.85 -15.09
N GLU A 35 -12.10 -10.95 -15.84
CA GLU A 35 -13.19 -11.92 -15.72
C GLU A 35 -13.13 -12.76 -14.43
N VAL A 36 -12.05 -12.69 -13.65
CA VAL A 36 -11.94 -13.43 -12.38
C VAL A 36 -12.54 -12.65 -11.21
N SER A 37 -12.52 -11.31 -11.26
CA SER A 37 -13.04 -10.46 -10.20
C SER A 37 -14.54 -10.69 -9.96
N PHE A 38 -14.95 -10.76 -8.70
CA PHE A 38 -16.36 -10.81 -8.30
C PHE A 38 -17.06 -9.46 -8.46
N PHE A 39 -16.33 -8.36 -8.36
CA PHE A 39 -16.88 -7.02 -8.53
C PHE A 39 -17.39 -6.75 -9.95
N ARG A 40 -17.00 -7.55 -10.94
CA ARG A 40 -17.54 -7.48 -12.31
C ARG A 40 -19.05 -7.68 -12.35
N HIS A 41 -19.62 -8.45 -11.41
CA HIS A 41 -21.05 -8.71 -11.31
C HIS A 41 -21.84 -7.55 -10.69
N LYS A 42 -21.15 -6.51 -10.22
CA LYS A 42 -21.76 -5.33 -9.61
C LYS A 42 -21.86 -4.15 -10.58
N LEU A 43 -21.41 -4.31 -11.83
CA LEU A 43 -21.46 -3.23 -12.81
C LEU A 43 -22.88 -3.08 -13.43
N PRO A 44 -23.37 -1.84 -13.64
CA PRO A 44 -22.77 -0.58 -13.21
C PRO A 44 -22.90 -0.36 -11.71
N ASP A 45 -21.86 0.24 -11.12
CA ASP A 45 -21.91 0.72 -9.74
C ASP A 45 -21.43 2.18 -9.69
N PRO A 46 -22.26 3.16 -9.28
CA PRO A 46 -21.85 4.57 -9.17
C PRO A 46 -20.74 4.80 -8.13
N GLU A 47 -20.46 3.80 -7.31
CA GLU A 47 -19.45 3.81 -6.27
C GLU A 47 -18.07 3.33 -6.74
N LEU A 48 -17.96 2.71 -7.92
CA LEU A 48 -16.67 2.41 -8.53
C LEU A 48 -15.99 3.70 -9.01
N THR A 49 -14.80 3.97 -8.49
CA THR A 49 -13.93 5.07 -8.94
C THR A 49 -12.51 4.61 -9.24
N PHE A 50 -11.89 5.21 -10.26
CA PHE A 50 -10.48 5.11 -10.58
C PHE A 50 -9.75 6.31 -9.95
N ASP A 51 -8.89 6.04 -8.99
CA ASP A 51 -8.34 7.08 -8.14
C ASP A 51 -6.89 7.43 -8.50
N ILE A 52 -6.54 8.71 -8.35
CA ILE A 52 -5.18 9.23 -8.55
C ILE A 52 -4.86 10.31 -7.52
N SER A 53 -3.63 10.31 -7.00
CA SER A 53 -3.21 11.26 -5.96
C SER A 53 -1.72 11.59 -5.97
N ASN A 54 -1.39 12.81 -5.58
CA ASN A 54 -0.04 13.27 -5.24
C ASN A 54 0.10 13.64 -3.75
N ASN A 55 -0.81 13.12 -2.91
CA ASN A 55 -0.97 13.39 -1.47
C ASN A 55 -1.57 14.74 -1.11
N LYS A 56 -1.34 15.81 -1.89
CA LYS A 56 -2.01 17.11 -1.67
C LYS A 56 -3.40 17.18 -2.29
N THR A 57 -3.58 16.42 -3.36
CA THR A 57 -4.82 16.29 -4.11
C THR A 57 -5.12 14.82 -4.35
N LEU A 58 -6.37 14.44 -4.16
CA LEU A 58 -6.91 13.11 -4.49
C LEU A 58 -8.11 13.30 -5.42
N VAL A 59 -8.10 12.61 -6.55
CA VAL A 59 -9.19 12.67 -7.54
C VAL A 59 -9.82 11.30 -7.64
N ASN A 60 -11.15 11.24 -7.50
CA ASN A 60 -11.95 10.04 -7.71
C ASN A 60 -12.67 10.18 -9.06
N VAL A 61 -12.26 9.37 -10.05
CA VAL A 61 -12.81 9.40 -11.42
C VAL A 61 -13.85 8.30 -11.57
N ASN A 62 -15.05 8.64 -12.04
CA ASN A 62 -16.12 7.67 -12.31
C ASN A 62 -15.75 6.74 -13.49
N MET A 63 -16.46 5.62 -13.65
CA MET A 63 -16.28 4.65 -14.74
C MET A 63 -16.33 5.27 -16.13
N ASN A 64 -16.99 6.42 -16.30
CA ASN A 64 -17.11 7.15 -17.57
C ASN A 64 -16.15 8.36 -17.67
N GLY A 65 -15.13 8.45 -16.82
CA GLY A 65 -14.11 9.51 -16.92
C GLY A 65 -14.53 10.87 -16.34
N LEU A 66 -15.79 11.03 -15.91
CA LEU A 66 -16.23 12.19 -15.13
C LEU A 66 -15.49 12.21 -13.80
N ILE A 67 -14.99 13.37 -13.38
CA ILE A 67 -14.45 13.54 -12.04
C ILE A 67 -15.62 13.56 -11.07
N LYS A 68 -15.77 12.50 -10.25
CA LYS A 68 -16.80 12.44 -9.20
C LYS A 68 -16.44 13.46 -8.14
N TYR A 69 -15.18 13.44 -7.69
CA TYR A 69 -14.67 14.33 -6.66
C TYR A 69 -13.22 14.70 -6.86
N ILE A 70 -12.89 15.96 -6.56
CA ILE A 70 -11.53 16.40 -6.22
C ILE A 70 -11.49 16.73 -4.73
N THR A 71 -10.50 16.18 -4.04
CA THR A 71 -10.26 16.41 -2.61
C THR A 71 -8.92 17.08 -2.41
N VAL A 72 -8.90 18.13 -1.57
CA VAL A 72 -7.68 18.81 -1.14
C VAL A 72 -7.63 18.93 0.38
N TYR A 73 -6.46 18.74 0.96
CA TYR A 73 -6.27 18.80 2.41
C TYR A 73 -5.73 20.17 2.83
N ASN A 74 -6.08 20.63 4.04
CA ASN A 74 -5.72 21.94 4.57
C ASN A 74 -4.87 21.86 5.84
N GLY A 75 -5.03 20.80 6.64
CA GLY A 75 -4.46 20.74 7.98
C GLY A 75 -4.96 19.55 8.78
N GLN A 76 -4.70 19.58 10.08
CA GLN A 76 -5.16 18.58 11.04
C GLN A 76 -5.45 19.17 12.40
N TYR A 77 -6.27 18.47 13.18
CA TYR A 77 -6.64 18.85 14.54
C TYR A 77 -6.84 17.61 15.41
N ALA A 78 -6.74 17.78 16.73
CA ALA A 78 -6.93 16.69 17.68
C ALA A 78 -8.42 16.31 17.81
N SER A 79 -8.69 15.05 18.10
CA SER A 79 -10.01 14.51 18.39
C SER A 79 -9.97 13.64 19.64
N ASP A 80 -11.12 13.48 20.29
CA ASP A 80 -11.29 12.57 21.42
C ASP A 80 -12.55 11.72 21.27
N ASN A 81 -12.91 11.37 20.03
CA ASN A 81 -14.20 10.76 19.71
C ASN A 81 -14.26 9.25 19.99
N ILE A 82 -13.36 8.47 19.38
CA ILE A 82 -13.32 7.01 19.43
C ILE A 82 -11.91 6.51 19.81
N PRO A 83 -11.75 5.25 20.27
CA PRO A 83 -10.50 4.80 20.86
C PRO A 83 -9.29 4.83 19.92
N GLY A 84 -9.46 4.41 18.66
CA GLY A 84 -8.40 4.35 17.65
C GLY A 84 -8.10 5.68 16.94
N VAL A 85 -8.88 6.73 17.23
CA VAL A 85 -8.77 8.04 16.56
C VAL A 85 -8.62 9.17 17.56
N TRP A 86 -7.50 9.88 17.45
CA TRP A 86 -7.26 11.12 18.17
C TRP A 86 -6.72 12.25 17.30
N MET A 87 -6.66 12.03 15.99
CA MET A 87 -6.32 13.03 14.99
C MET A 87 -7.36 13.03 13.87
N CYS A 88 -7.73 14.22 13.42
CA CYS A 88 -8.57 14.44 12.24
C CYS A 88 -7.80 15.25 11.21
N LYS A 89 -8.01 14.94 9.93
CA LYS A 89 -7.55 15.74 8.80
C LYS A 89 -8.67 16.67 8.34
N ASP A 90 -8.33 17.90 8.02
CA ASP A 90 -9.24 18.86 7.40
C ASP A 90 -9.08 18.81 5.88
N PHE A 91 -10.20 18.61 5.17
CA PHE A 91 -10.22 18.56 3.72
C PHE A 91 -11.49 19.17 3.14
N ARG A 92 -11.40 19.57 1.87
CA ARG A 92 -12.55 19.97 1.06
C ARG A 92 -12.68 19.05 -0.12
N LYS A 93 -13.93 18.78 -0.50
CA LYS A 93 -14.30 17.87 -1.57
C LYS A 93 -15.30 18.57 -2.49
N SER A 94 -15.01 18.61 -3.79
CA SER A 94 -15.79 19.35 -4.80
C SER A 94 -15.99 18.50 -6.06
N GLY A 95 -16.99 18.83 -6.88
CA GLY A 95 -17.38 18.06 -8.07
C GLY A 95 -18.91 17.82 -8.11
N PRO A 96 -19.43 17.24 -9.20
CA PRO A 96 -18.70 16.59 -10.29
C PRO A 96 -18.24 17.52 -11.43
N TYR A 97 -17.21 17.10 -12.19
CA TYR A 97 -16.72 17.84 -13.37
C TYR A 97 -16.63 16.97 -14.62
N ALA A 98 -17.12 17.50 -15.74
CA ALA A 98 -17.17 16.84 -17.03
C ALA A 98 -16.93 17.80 -18.19
N PHE A 99 -16.30 17.31 -19.24
CA PHE A 99 -16.26 17.99 -20.54
C PHE A 99 -17.53 17.67 -21.32
N ALA A 100 -17.83 18.50 -22.32
CA ALA A 100 -18.73 18.12 -23.40
C ALA A 100 -18.08 18.42 -24.76
N LEU A 101 -18.54 17.73 -25.81
CA LEU A 101 -18.02 17.85 -27.15
C LEU A 101 -19.16 18.16 -28.12
N LYS A 102 -19.00 19.19 -28.93
CA LYS A 102 -19.90 19.51 -30.04
C LYS A 102 -19.23 19.16 -31.36
N LEU A 103 -19.90 18.33 -32.17
CA LEU A 103 -19.46 17.92 -33.50
C LEU A 103 -20.58 18.24 -34.49
N GLY A 104 -20.40 19.27 -35.32
CA GLY A 104 -21.47 19.81 -36.15
C GLY A 104 -22.67 20.28 -35.32
N GLU A 105 -23.86 19.73 -35.59
CA GLU A 105 -25.09 20.03 -34.85
C GLU A 105 -25.27 19.21 -33.56
N TRP A 106 -24.45 18.17 -33.37
CA TRP A 106 -24.59 17.25 -32.24
C TRP A 106 -23.74 17.70 -31.06
N ARG A 107 -24.31 17.59 -29.85
CA ARG A 107 -23.62 17.80 -28.57
C ARG A 107 -23.61 16.49 -27.80
N TYR A 108 -22.45 16.17 -27.22
CA TYR A 108 -22.19 14.99 -26.40
C TYR A 108 -21.66 15.44 -25.04
N ASP A 109 -22.42 15.28 -23.97
CA ASP A 109 -22.00 15.55 -22.61
C ASP A 109 -21.25 14.34 -22.04
N LEU A 110 -19.91 14.40 -22.05
CA LEU A 110 -19.05 13.27 -21.70
C LEU A 110 -19.19 12.95 -20.21
N GLY A 111 -19.68 11.74 -19.92
CA GLY A 111 -19.92 11.26 -18.57
C GLY A 111 -21.32 11.55 -18.01
N LEU A 112 -22.19 12.19 -18.80
CA LEU A 112 -23.61 12.39 -18.48
C LEU A 112 -24.51 11.68 -19.50
N ASP A 113 -24.15 11.73 -20.78
CA ASP A 113 -24.88 11.05 -21.84
C ASP A 113 -24.58 9.54 -21.86
N ASP A 114 -25.54 8.80 -22.42
CA ASP A 114 -25.44 7.36 -22.66
C ASP A 114 -24.55 7.06 -23.89
N LEU A 115 -23.23 7.14 -23.72
CA LEU A 115 -22.24 7.01 -24.80
C LEU A 115 -21.35 5.79 -24.60
N PRO A 116 -20.99 5.04 -25.65
CA PRO A 116 -20.02 3.95 -25.52
C PRO A 116 -18.64 4.46 -25.08
N TYR A 117 -18.06 3.81 -24.07
CA TYR A 117 -16.74 4.16 -23.56
C TYR A 117 -15.92 2.95 -23.09
N THR A 118 -14.63 3.17 -22.91
CA THR A 118 -13.74 2.26 -22.19
C THR A 118 -12.85 3.06 -21.26
N THR A 119 -12.88 2.72 -19.97
CA THR A 119 -12.01 3.29 -18.94
C THR A 119 -11.00 2.25 -18.50
N SER A 120 -9.75 2.65 -18.36
CA SER A 120 -8.66 1.80 -17.88
C SER A 120 -7.57 2.68 -17.24
N LEU A 121 -6.42 2.07 -16.95
CA LEU A 121 -5.26 2.73 -16.36
C LEU A 121 -4.11 2.73 -17.36
N LEU A 122 -3.73 3.91 -17.86
CA LEU A 122 -2.59 4.10 -18.75
C LEU A 122 -1.28 3.81 -18.01
N ASP A 123 -0.48 2.89 -18.56
CA ASP A 123 0.70 2.29 -17.93
C ASP A 123 0.42 1.75 -16.53
N ASN A 124 -0.83 1.38 -16.24
CA ASN A 124 -1.33 0.98 -14.91
C ASN A 124 -1.29 2.12 -13.85
N LEU A 125 -1.03 3.35 -14.26
CA LEU A 125 -0.86 4.52 -13.38
C LEU A 125 -2.05 5.47 -13.44
N PHE A 126 -2.41 5.95 -14.64
CA PHE A 126 -3.29 7.10 -14.82
C PHE A 126 -4.68 6.68 -15.32
N PRO A 127 -5.77 7.16 -14.69
CA PRO A 127 -7.11 6.98 -15.24
C PRO A 127 -7.22 7.58 -16.64
N VAL A 128 -7.67 6.77 -17.59
CA VAL A 128 -7.93 7.17 -18.98
C VAL A 128 -9.28 6.63 -19.43
N THR A 129 -10.11 7.48 -20.04
CA THR A 129 -11.41 7.09 -20.59
C THR A 129 -11.49 7.44 -22.07
N GLU A 130 -11.84 6.48 -22.90
CA GLU A 130 -12.00 6.66 -24.34
C GLU A 130 -13.46 6.52 -24.76
N TYR A 131 -13.95 7.53 -25.45
CA TYR A 131 -15.26 7.56 -26.11
C TYR A 131 -15.10 7.36 -27.62
N ARG A 132 -16.06 6.64 -28.21
CA ARG A 132 -16.17 6.48 -29.67
C ARG A 132 -17.42 7.22 -30.16
N LEU A 133 -17.23 8.35 -30.83
CA LEU A 133 -18.29 9.22 -31.31
C LEU A 133 -18.29 9.20 -32.85
N GLY A 134 -18.68 8.06 -33.43
CA GLY A 134 -18.48 7.78 -34.85
C GLY A 134 -16.99 7.64 -35.18
N ASP A 135 -16.52 8.39 -36.18
CA ASP A 135 -15.11 8.41 -36.60
C ASP A 135 -14.25 9.42 -35.80
N VAL A 136 -14.82 10.05 -34.77
CA VAL A 136 -14.07 10.91 -33.83
C VAL A 136 -13.83 10.15 -32.54
N LYS A 137 -12.58 10.09 -32.10
CA LYS A 137 -12.21 9.54 -30.80
C LYS A 137 -11.97 10.68 -29.82
N ALA A 138 -12.59 10.58 -28.65
CA ALA A 138 -12.39 11.50 -27.52
C ALA A 138 -11.76 10.73 -26.35
N THR A 139 -10.61 11.18 -25.85
CA THR A 139 -9.87 10.52 -24.77
C THR A 139 -9.66 11.49 -23.61
N LEU A 140 -10.19 11.15 -22.45
CA LEU A 140 -9.98 11.87 -21.20
C LEU A 140 -8.78 11.30 -20.47
N LEU A 141 -7.89 12.18 -19.99
CA LEU A 141 -6.76 11.83 -19.12
C LEU A 141 -6.78 12.71 -17.88
N ILE A 142 -6.61 12.07 -16.71
CA ILE A 142 -6.57 12.74 -15.41
C ILE A 142 -5.26 12.41 -14.70
N TYR A 143 -4.59 13.42 -14.15
CA TYR A 143 -3.47 13.21 -13.22
C TYR A 143 -3.30 14.37 -12.24
N THR A 144 -2.68 14.08 -11.10
CA THR A 144 -2.32 15.07 -10.06
C THR A 144 -0.81 15.37 -10.16
N PRO A 145 -0.39 16.57 -10.59
CA PRO A 145 1.00 16.84 -10.92
C PRO A 145 1.98 16.72 -9.74
N ILE A 146 3.12 16.06 -9.98
CA ILE A 146 4.26 15.95 -9.08
C ILE A 146 5.57 15.96 -9.88
N SER A 147 6.63 16.58 -9.35
CA SER A 147 7.96 16.53 -9.97
C SER A 147 8.55 15.12 -9.89
N ALA A 148 9.47 14.79 -10.81
CA ALA A 148 10.08 13.47 -10.87
C ALA A 148 10.82 13.07 -9.57
N ASP A 149 11.33 14.05 -8.84
CA ASP A 149 11.99 13.88 -7.54
C ASP A 149 11.06 13.96 -6.32
N GLY A 150 9.76 14.21 -6.54
CA GLY A 150 8.74 14.30 -5.49
C GLY A 150 8.76 15.58 -4.64
N THR A 151 9.69 16.52 -4.91
CA THR A 151 9.87 17.74 -4.10
C THR A 151 8.79 18.79 -4.36
N ALA A 152 8.26 18.86 -5.58
CA ALA A 152 7.16 19.73 -5.95
C ALA A 152 5.88 18.92 -6.17
N ARG A 153 4.97 19.00 -5.21
CA ARG A 153 3.60 18.46 -5.30
C ARG A 153 2.64 19.62 -5.49
N LEU A 154 2.00 19.71 -6.66
CA LEU A 154 1.07 20.79 -6.94
C LEU A 154 -0.31 20.49 -6.34
N ARG A 155 -0.98 21.51 -5.80
CA ARG A 155 -2.30 21.34 -5.19
C ARG A 155 -3.38 21.59 -6.25
N GLY A 156 -3.77 20.53 -6.94
CA GLY A 156 -4.74 20.53 -8.04
C GLY A 156 -4.54 19.33 -8.95
N ALA A 157 -5.35 19.26 -10.01
CA ALA A 157 -5.31 18.21 -11.01
C ALA A 157 -5.34 18.80 -12.42
N VAL A 158 -4.73 18.07 -13.36
CA VAL A 158 -4.93 18.29 -14.79
C VAL A 158 -6.01 17.32 -15.25
N TYR A 159 -7.05 17.87 -15.88
CA TYR A 159 -8.10 17.12 -16.55
C TYR A 159 -8.13 17.58 -17.99
N GLY A 160 -7.80 16.70 -18.93
CA GLY A 160 -7.74 17.10 -20.34
C GLY A 160 -8.41 16.13 -21.28
N LEU A 161 -8.92 16.71 -22.37
CA LEU A 161 -9.59 16.02 -23.44
C LEU A 161 -8.72 16.05 -24.70
N HIS A 162 -8.34 14.87 -25.18
CA HIS A 162 -7.71 14.67 -26.47
C HIS A 162 -8.78 14.28 -27.50
N VAL A 163 -8.90 15.03 -28.59
CA VAL A 163 -9.84 14.75 -29.68
C VAL A 163 -9.05 14.41 -30.93
N GLU A 164 -9.30 13.24 -31.51
CA GLU A 164 -8.62 12.73 -32.70
C GLU A 164 -9.64 12.48 -33.83
N ASN A 165 -9.36 13.05 -35.01
CA ASN A 165 -10.13 12.79 -36.20
C ASN A 165 -9.60 11.52 -36.89
N ARG A 166 -10.36 10.43 -36.81
CA ARG A 166 -10.04 9.14 -37.47
C ARG A 166 -10.83 8.93 -38.76
N SER A 167 -11.59 9.93 -39.18
CA SER A 167 -12.36 9.90 -40.42
C SER A 167 -11.48 10.20 -41.63
N GLY A 168 -12.03 9.99 -42.82
CA GLY A 168 -11.42 10.42 -44.08
C GLY A 168 -11.71 11.88 -44.47
N GLN A 169 -12.40 12.65 -43.63
CA GLN A 169 -12.82 14.04 -43.93
C GLN A 169 -12.39 15.02 -42.84
N GLU A 170 -12.50 16.31 -43.11
CA GLU A 170 -12.28 17.36 -42.11
C GLU A 170 -13.42 17.36 -41.08
N VAL A 171 -13.08 17.67 -39.82
CA VAL A 171 -14.03 17.72 -38.70
C VAL A 171 -13.89 19.05 -37.99
N ASP A 172 -15.00 19.79 -37.92
CA ASP A 172 -15.16 21.00 -37.12
C ASP A 172 -15.94 20.70 -35.84
N GLY A 173 -15.52 21.31 -34.73
CA GLY A 173 -16.18 21.12 -33.46
C GLY A 173 -15.75 22.10 -32.38
N GLU A 174 -16.35 21.93 -31.20
CA GLU A 174 -16.06 22.73 -30.02
C GLU A 174 -15.98 21.80 -28.79
N VAL A 175 -14.92 21.97 -27.99
CA VAL A 175 -14.82 21.38 -26.65
C VAL A 175 -15.44 22.34 -25.65
N LEU A 176 -16.48 21.93 -24.94
CA LEU A 176 -17.08 22.67 -23.84
C LEU A 176 -16.36 22.29 -22.54
N LEU A 177 -15.83 23.29 -21.86
CA LEU A 177 -15.03 23.10 -20.65
C LEU A 177 -15.93 22.76 -19.45
N PRO A 178 -15.39 22.03 -18.44
CA PRO A 178 -16.10 21.82 -17.19
C PRO A 178 -16.41 23.16 -16.52
N ARG A 179 -17.55 23.24 -15.83
CA ARG A 179 -17.98 24.45 -15.11
C ARG A 179 -17.58 24.35 -13.64
N PRO A 180 -17.12 25.44 -13.01
CA PRO A 180 -16.87 25.46 -11.57
C PRO A 180 -18.19 25.37 -10.79
N ASP A 181 -18.10 24.92 -9.54
CA ASP A 181 -19.23 24.85 -8.61
C ASP A 181 -19.58 26.26 -8.11
N THR A 182 -20.35 27.03 -8.88
CA THR A 182 -20.87 28.33 -8.45
C THR A 182 -22.39 28.28 -8.28
N GLU A 183 -22.87 28.50 -7.05
CA GLU A 183 -24.29 28.74 -6.78
C GLU A 183 -24.62 30.19 -7.17
N ALA A 184 -25.18 30.37 -8.37
CA ALA A 184 -25.47 31.69 -8.95
C ALA A 184 -26.40 32.58 -8.09
N ASP A 185 -27.07 32.01 -7.09
CA ASP A 185 -28.04 32.63 -6.19
C ASP A 185 -27.49 33.01 -4.80
N ARG A 186 -26.23 32.67 -4.46
CA ARG A 186 -25.62 33.07 -3.18
C ARG A 186 -24.73 34.31 -3.29
N LEU A 187 -25.19 35.41 -2.68
CA LEU A 187 -24.53 36.73 -2.64
C LEU A 187 -23.07 36.74 -2.11
N PHE A 188 -22.65 35.72 -1.37
CA PHE A 188 -21.30 35.55 -0.82
C PHE A 188 -20.74 34.15 -1.08
N SER A 189 -21.06 33.54 -2.22
CA SER A 189 -20.44 32.28 -2.65
C SER A 189 -19.34 32.52 -3.68
N GLY A 190 -18.22 31.83 -3.50
CA GLY A 190 -17.20 31.62 -4.53
C GLY A 190 -17.01 30.12 -4.69
N PRO A 191 -16.42 29.65 -5.80
CA PRO A 191 -16.30 28.22 -6.03
C PRO A 191 -15.24 27.63 -5.09
N ASP A 192 -15.49 26.40 -4.62
CA ASP A 192 -14.53 25.65 -3.79
C ASP A 192 -13.24 25.30 -4.56
N VAL A 193 -13.35 25.18 -5.88
CA VAL A 193 -12.23 25.04 -6.83
C VAL A 193 -12.45 25.90 -8.07
N CYS A 194 -11.37 26.41 -8.63
CA CYS A 194 -11.35 27.09 -9.91
C CYS A 194 -10.96 26.12 -11.03
N ILE A 195 -11.47 26.36 -12.24
CA ILE A 195 -11.15 25.60 -13.45
C ILE A 195 -10.51 26.56 -14.45
N TYR A 196 -9.25 26.32 -14.78
CA TYR A 196 -8.45 27.18 -15.65
C TYR A 196 -8.07 26.43 -16.93
N PRO A 197 -8.53 26.85 -18.12
CA PRO A 197 -7.92 26.38 -19.36
C PRO A 197 -6.46 26.84 -19.42
N VAL A 198 -5.56 25.95 -19.82
CA VAL A 198 -4.11 26.22 -19.94
C VAL A 198 -3.63 25.91 -21.36
N GLU A 199 -2.40 26.33 -21.68
CA GLU A 199 -1.79 26.16 -23.01
C GLU A 199 -2.59 26.81 -24.15
N ARG A 200 -3.12 28.00 -23.86
CA ARG A 200 -3.93 28.81 -24.77
C ARG A 200 -3.41 30.24 -24.83
N GLU A 201 -3.38 30.82 -26.04
CA GLU A 201 -2.96 32.22 -26.24
C GLU A 201 -4.12 33.21 -26.02
N ASP A 202 -5.37 32.76 -26.14
CA ASP A 202 -6.57 33.52 -25.87
C ASP A 202 -6.88 33.54 -24.37
N GLY A 203 -6.35 34.55 -23.67
CA GLY A 203 -6.59 34.78 -22.24
C GLY A 203 -8.08 34.77 -21.93
N TYR A 204 -8.51 33.75 -21.18
CA TYR A 204 -9.90 33.36 -20.94
C TYR A 204 -10.66 32.94 -22.21
N ALA A 205 -11.00 31.65 -22.30
CA ALA A 205 -12.16 31.20 -23.05
C ALA A 205 -13.42 31.81 -22.41
N ALA A 206 -13.70 33.08 -22.68
CA ALA A 206 -14.77 33.86 -22.06
C ALA A 206 -16.17 33.23 -22.27
N GLY A 207 -16.29 32.25 -23.18
CA GLY A 207 -17.49 31.46 -23.43
C GLY A 207 -17.49 30.03 -22.89
N GLY A 208 -16.44 29.56 -22.20
CA GLY A 208 -16.37 28.18 -21.69
C GLY A 208 -16.31 27.10 -22.78
N ALA A 209 -15.89 27.47 -23.99
CA ALA A 209 -15.80 26.59 -25.16
C ALA A 209 -14.50 26.85 -25.94
N VAL A 210 -13.93 25.79 -26.52
CA VAL A 210 -12.69 25.81 -27.31
C VAL A 210 -12.97 25.23 -28.69
N PRO A 211 -13.01 26.06 -29.76
CA PRO A 211 -13.23 25.57 -31.12
C PRO A 211 -11.98 24.86 -31.66
N PHE A 212 -12.20 23.90 -32.56
CA PHE A 212 -11.15 23.23 -33.30
C PHE A 212 -11.59 22.88 -34.73
N HIS A 213 -10.59 22.72 -35.60
CA HIS A 213 -10.72 22.18 -36.95
C HIS A 213 -9.62 21.12 -37.13
N LEU A 214 -9.98 19.89 -37.50
CA LEU A 214 -9.05 18.77 -37.62
C LEU A 214 -9.14 18.13 -39.01
N ALA A 215 -8.02 18.12 -39.74
CA ALA A 215 -7.88 17.30 -40.94
C ALA A 215 -7.78 15.79 -40.56
N PRO A 216 -7.94 14.86 -41.54
CA PRO A 216 -7.79 13.42 -41.29
C PRO A 216 -6.48 13.08 -40.59
N GLY A 217 -6.56 12.33 -39.48
CA GLY A 217 -5.42 11.92 -38.67
C GLY A 217 -4.86 13.00 -37.74
N GLN A 218 -5.42 14.22 -37.72
CA GLN A 218 -5.03 15.25 -36.78
C GLN A 218 -5.73 15.09 -35.42
N SER A 219 -5.12 15.68 -34.40
CA SER A 219 -5.68 15.72 -33.05
C SER A 219 -5.43 17.04 -32.36
N VAL A 220 -6.29 17.38 -31.39
CA VAL A 220 -6.12 18.52 -30.48
C VAL A 220 -6.14 18.04 -29.03
N TRP A 221 -5.34 18.69 -28.18
CA TRP A 221 -5.35 18.52 -26.72
C TRP A 221 -5.95 19.77 -26.08
N VAL A 222 -6.99 19.59 -25.26
CA VAL A 222 -7.65 20.68 -24.53
C VAL A 222 -7.60 20.37 -23.02
N PRO A 223 -6.58 20.88 -22.32
CA PRO A 223 -6.44 20.69 -20.87
C PRO A 223 -7.12 21.80 -20.06
N VAL A 224 -7.65 21.41 -18.90
CA VAL A 224 -7.95 22.33 -17.80
C VAL A 224 -7.20 21.93 -16.53
N VAL A 225 -6.86 22.94 -15.72
CA VAL A 225 -6.34 22.77 -14.37
C VAL A 225 -7.47 23.04 -13.38
N ILE A 226 -7.75 22.07 -12.51
CA ILE A 226 -8.72 22.20 -11.43
C ILE A 226 -7.94 22.34 -10.13
N CYS A 227 -8.03 23.50 -9.47
CA CYS A 227 -7.30 23.76 -8.23
C CYS A 227 -8.08 24.71 -7.30
N PRO A 228 -7.82 24.69 -5.99
CA PRO A 228 -8.41 25.66 -5.07
C PRO A 228 -8.11 27.12 -5.48
N PRO A 229 -9.02 28.07 -5.17
CA PRO A 229 -8.76 29.49 -5.43
C PRO A 229 -7.48 29.97 -4.73
N GLY A 230 -6.66 30.76 -5.44
CA GLY A 230 -5.43 31.34 -4.91
C GLY A 230 -4.22 30.39 -4.86
N GLU A 231 -4.31 29.22 -5.49
CA GLU A 231 -3.15 28.35 -5.71
C GLU A 231 -2.36 28.74 -6.97
N GLU A 232 -1.05 28.57 -6.91
CA GLU A 232 -0.13 28.83 -8.04
C GLU A 232 -0.14 27.68 -9.07
N THR A 233 -0.90 26.61 -8.82
CA THR A 233 -0.92 25.38 -9.64
C THR A 233 -1.14 25.66 -11.12
N ALA A 234 -2.14 26.48 -11.49
CA ALA A 234 -2.41 26.79 -12.89
C ALA A 234 -1.30 27.62 -13.55
N LEU A 235 -0.67 28.54 -12.80
CA LEU A 235 0.47 29.33 -13.27
C LEU A 235 1.66 28.42 -13.57
N LEU A 236 2.06 27.58 -12.61
CA LEU A 236 3.21 26.67 -12.72
C LEU A 236 3.02 25.63 -13.84
N ILE A 237 1.78 25.20 -14.08
CA ILE A 237 1.45 24.35 -15.22
C ILE A 237 1.54 25.14 -16.52
N GLY A 238 1.03 26.37 -16.57
CA GLY A 238 1.14 27.23 -17.76
C GLY A 238 2.58 27.57 -18.16
N GLU A 239 3.49 27.73 -17.19
CA GLU A 239 4.91 28.02 -17.44
C GLU A 239 5.69 26.88 -18.07
N LYS A 240 5.36 25.63 -17.74
CA LYS A 240 6.09 24.43 -18.17
C LYS A 240 5.36 23.58 -19.19
N GLY A 241 4.03 23.72 -19.25
CA GLY A 241 3.13 22.89 -20.04
C GLY A 241 2.66 21.63 -19.30
N THR A 242 1.51 21.12 -19.74
CA THR A 242 0.87 19.92 -19.22
C THR A 242 1.65 18.66 -19.57
N LEU A 243 2.28 18.59 -20.74
CA LEU A 243 3.12 17.44 -21.10
C LEU A 243 4.35 17.31 -20.20
N TYR A 244 4.96 18.43 -19.81
CA TYR A 244 6.07 18.43 -18.86
C TYR A 244 5.65 17.81 -17.53
N TRP A 245 4.55 18.29 -16.95
CA TRP A 245 4.06 17.78 -15.68
C TRP A 245 3.59 16.32 -15.74
N LEU A 246 3.06 15.88 -16.88
CA LEU A 246 2.77 14.46 -17.12
C LEU A 246 4.04 13.61 -17.11
N ASN A 247 5.08 14.02 -17.85
CA ASN A 247 6.39 13.33 -17.87
C ASN A 247 7.01 13.26 -16.46
N GLU A 248 7.00 14.36 -15.72
CA GLU A 248 7.51 14.41 -14.35
C GLU A 248 6.73 13.48 -13.41
N THR A 249 5.39 13.52 -13.48
CA THR A 249 4.52 12.67 -12.65
C THR A 249 4.71 11.19 -12.98
N TRP A 250 4.86 10.86 -14.26
CA TRP A 250 5.12 9.51 -14.73
C TRP A 250 6.48 9.01 -14.24
N ALA A 251 7.51 9.85 -14.37
CA ALA A 251 8.85 9.57 -13.88
C ALA A 251 8.86 9.35 -12.37
N TYR A 252 8.09 10.12 -11.60
CA TYR A 252 7.93 9.94 -10.17
C TYR A 252 7.38 8.54 -9.84
N TYR A 253 6.21 8.17 -10.40
CA TYR A 253 5.62 6.86 -10.12
C TYR A 253 6.49 5.71 -10.59
N ARG A 254 7.12 5.81 -11.77
CA ARG A 254 8.04 4.77 -12.26
C ARG A 254 9.36 4.73 -11.49
N GLY A 255 9.81 5.84 -10.91
CA GLY A 255 10.95 5.88 -9.99
C GLY A 255 10.67 5.21 -8.64
N MET A 256 9.41 5.26 -8.19
CA MET A 256 8.95 4.59 -6.97
C MET A 256 8.66 3.09 -7.20
N LEU A 257 8.00 2.74 -8.31
CA LEU A 257 7.50 1.38 -8.59
C LEU A 257 8.51 0.51 -9.35
N GLY A 258 9.40 1.13 -10.14
CA GLY A 258 10.15 0.44 -11.18
C GLY A 258 9.22 -0.13 -12.27
N ARG A 259 9.67 -1.21 -12.91
CA ARG A 259 8.88 -2.02 -13.84
C ARG A 259 9.01 -3.49 -13.48
N LEU A 260 7.99 -4.03 -12.83
CA LEU A 260 7.91 -5.44 -12.49
C LEU A 260 7.15 -6.20 -13.57
N GLN A 261 7.70 -7.33 -14.00
CA GLN A 261 7.05 -8.27 -14.90
C GLN A 261 7.10 -9.66 -14.27
N MET A 262 5.96 -10.33 -14.25
CA MET A 262 5.83 -11.72 -13.81
C MET A 262 5.18 -12.48 -14.95
N ARG A 263 5.96 -13.36 -15.61
CA ARG A 263 5.49 -14.05 -16.84
C ARG A 263 4.35 -15.01 -16.53
N ASP A 264 4.46 -15.71 -15.41
CA ASP A 264 3.54 -16.76 -15.00
C ASP A 264 2.31 -16.21 -14.27
N ASP A 265 2.41 -15.00 -13.71
CA ASP A 265 1.32 -14.30 -13.02
C ASP A 265 1.36 -12.79 -13.26
N PRO A 266 0.99 -12.31 -14.47
CA PRO A 266 1.01 -10.89 -14.79
C PRO A 266 0.02 -10.06 -13.96
N PHE A 267 -1.02 -10.66 -13.38
CA PHE A 267 -1.93 -9.97 -12.47
C PHE A 267 -1.18 -9.54 -11.20
N ALA A 268 -0.38 -10.42 -10.61
CA ALA A 268 0.40 -10.13 -9.41
C ALA A 268 1.28 -8.89 -9.56
N ALA A 269 1.90 -8.71 -10.74
CA ALA A 269 2.75 -7.56 -11.04
C ALA A 269 1.94 -6.26 -11.16
N GLU A 270 0.84 -6.24 -11.93
CA GLU A 270 -0.01 -5.05 -12.05
C GLU A 270 -0.69 -4.71 -10.72
N PHE A 271 -1.14 -5.73 -9.96
CA PHE A 271 -1.78 -5.53 -8.66
C PHE A 271 -0.81 -4.96 -7.62
N TYR A 272 0.46 -5.37 -7.61
CA TYR A 272 1.47 -4.75 -6.74
C TYR A 272 1.58 -3.24 -6.97
N GLU A 273 1.60 -2.79 -8.22
CA GLU A 273 1.62 -1.35 -8.54
C GLU A 273 0.34 -0.65 -8.05
N ARG A 274 -0.82 -1.28 -8.18
CA ARG A 274 -2.09 -0.71 -7.70
C ARG A 274 -2.17 -0.64 -6.19
N ALA A 275 -1.70 -1.67 -5.49
CA ALA A 275 -1.62 -1.68 -4.02
C ALA A 275 -0.72 -0.54 -3.52
N MET A 276 0.45 -0.35 -4.15
CA MET A 276 1.36 0.77 -3.85
C MET A 276 0.70 2.14 -4.05
N LEU A 277 -0.01 2.34 -5.17
CA LEU A 277 -0.68 3.61 -5.47
C LEU A 277 -1.90 3.84 -4.58
N GLN A 278 -2.60 2.79 -4.17
CA GLN A 278 -3.68 2.86 -3.20
C GLN A 278 -3.15 3.32 -1.83
N SER A 279 -2.07 2.69 -1.36
CA SER A 279 -1.38 3.11 -0.13
C SER A 279 -0.86 4.54 -0.22
N LEU A 280 -0.32 4.95 -1.38
CA LEU A 280 0.13 6.33 -1.58
C LEU A 280 -1.04 7.30 -1.46
N GLY A 281 -2.14 7.06 -2.18
CA GLY A 281 -3.29 7.96 -2.20
C GLY A 281 -4.11 7.98 -0.89
N SER A 282 -3.86 7.06 0.04
CA SER A 282 -4.39 7.15 1.41
C SER A 282 -3.79 8.30 2.21
N ILE A 283 -2.54 8.70 1.93
CA ILE A 283 -1.82 9.69 2.75
C ILE A 283 -2.20 11.12 2.35
N ALA A 284 -2.56 11.93 3.35
CA ALA A 284 -2.98 13.31 3.17
C ALA A 284 -1.83 14.29 3.49
N MET A 285 -1.61 15.26 2.60
CA MET A 285 -0.67 16.36 2.78
C MET A 285 -1.34 17.72 2.62
N ASP A 286 -0.99 18.66 3.49
CA ASP A 286 -1.47 20.04 3.40
C ASP A 286 -0.78 20.84 2.27
N ARG A 287 -1.13 22.13 2.18
CA ARG A 287 -0.57 23.06 1.19
C ARG A 287 0.95 23.16 1.30
N GLN A 288 1.50 23.16 2.51
CA GLN A 288 2.92 23.26 2.81
C GLN A 288 3.67 21.94 2.56
N GLY A 289 2.94 20.84 2.32
CA GLY A 289 3.51 19.53 2.08
C GLY A 289 3.78 18.73 3.35
N ALA A 290 3.25 19.16 4.49
CA ALA A 290 3.31 18.36 5.71
C ALA A 290 2.25 17.27 5.67
N VAL A 291 2.59 16.07 6.15
CA VAL A 291 1.62 15.00 6.38
C VAL A 291 0.64 15.43 7.48
N VAL A 292 -0.66 15.29 7.20
CA VAL A 292 -1.75 15.72 8.10
C VAL A 292 -2.72 14.61 8.48
N GLY A 293 -2.39 13.37 8.13
CA GLY A 293 -3.17 12.18 8.45
C GLY A 293 -3.34 11.26 7.25
N SER A 294 -4.36 10.40 7.32
CA SER A 294 -4.69 9.51 6.21
C SER A 294 -6.18 9.20 6.13
N ASN A 295 -6.60 8.77 4.95
CA ASN A 295 -7.85 8.06 4.72
C ASN A 295 -7.63 6.55 4.95
N TRP A 296 -8.70 5.78 5.15
CA TRP A 296 -8.62 4.31 5.10
C TRP A 296 -8.03 3.81 3.79
N GLY A 297 -8.38 4.44 2.66
CA GLY A 297 -7.92 4.12 1.31
C GLY A 297 -7.92 5.36 0.42
N THR A 298 -8.08 5.18 -0.88
CA THR A 298 -8.15 6.29 -1.84
C THR A 298 -9.53 6.96 -1.93
N TYR A 299 -10.30 6.96 -0.84
CA TYR A 299 -11.59 7.63 -0.74
C TYR A 299 -11.75 8.29 0.65
N PRO A 300 -11.92 9.63 0.73
CA PRO A 300 -12.02 10.34 1.99
C PRO A 300 -13.45 10.29 2.53
N THR A 301 -13.82 9.18 3.19
CA THR A 301 -15.16 8.99 3.76
C THR A 301 -15.40 9.89 4.99
N THR A 302 -14.36 10.17 5.76
CA THR A 302 -14.42 10.92 7.03
C THR A 302 -13.15 11.72 7.28
N GLU A 303 -13.23 12.76 8.10
CA GLU A 303 -12.12 13.52 8.66
C GLU A 303 -11.21 12.68 9.57
N PHE A 304 -11.69 11.57 10.14
CA PHE A 304 -10.92 10.79 11.10
C PHE A 304 -9.67 10.16 10.48
N THR A 305 -8.57 10.16 11.24
CA THR A 305 -7.36 9.40 10.92
C THR A 305 -7.23 8.26 11.92
N TRP A 306 -7.35 7.04 11.41
CA TRP A 306 -6.91 5.86 12.14
C TRP A 306 -5.40 5.77 12.02
N ASN A 307 -4.72 5.85 13.17
CA ASN A 307 -3.27 5.81 13.20
C ASN A 307 -2.74 4.46 12.68
N LYS A 308 -3.46 3.36 12.95
CA LYS A 308 -3.04 2.03 12.52
C LYS A 308 -3.13 1.87 10.99
N ASP A 309 -4.22 2.33 10.38
CA ASP A 309 -4.37 2.44 8.91
C ASP A 309 -3.27 3.25 8.24
N MET A 310 -2.97 4.41 8.83
CA MET A 310 -1.92 5.29 8.35
C MET A 310 -0.56 4.62 8.39
N TYR A 311 -0.24 3.92 9.48
CA TYR A 311 1.03 3.22 9.65
C TYR A 311 1.22 2.16 8.55
N PHE A 312 0.23 1.31 8.32
CA PHE A 312 0.33 0.27 7.30
C PHE A 312 0.30 0.82 5.88
N SER A 313 -0.48 1.88 5.62
CA SER A 313 -0.43 2.58 4.34
C SER A 313 0.95 3.19 4.08
N LEU A 314 1.67 3.62 5.12
CA LEU A 314 3.03 4.14 4.99
C LEU A 314 4.10 3.05 4.84
N LEU A 315 3.83 1.83 5.33
CA LEU A 315 4.80 0.74 5.42
C LEU A 315 5.66 0.57 4.15
N PRO A 316 5.11 0.39 2.93
CA PRO A 316 5.95 0.12 1.75
C PRO A 316 6.90 1.27 1.36
N PHE A 317 6.65 2.49 1.83
CA PHE A 317 7.46 3.65 1.47
C PHE A 317 8.78 3.72 2.24
N HIS A 318 9.00 2.87 3.26
CA HIS A 318 10.31 2.76 3.89
C HIS A 318 11.40 2.40 2.86
N THR A 319 11.04 1.64 1.82
CA THR A 319 11.90 1.37 0.65
C THR A 319 11.58 2.25 -0.55
N ALA A 320 10.31 2.33 -0.94
CA ALA A 320 9.94 2.89 -2.24
C ALA A 320 9.97 4.43 -2.27
N GLU A 321 9.67 5.09 -1.14
CA GLU A 321 9.73 6.54 -1.04
C GLU A 321 10.15 7.03 0.36
N PRO A 322 11.46 7.00 0.67
CA PRO A 322 11.97 7.28 2.02
C PRO A 322 11.68 8.70 2.53
N GLU A 323 11.61 9.71 1.66
CA GLU A 323 11.33 11.10 2.09
C GLU A 323 9.88 11.27 2.58
N LEU A 324 8.91 10.61 1.92
CA LEU A 324 7.54 10.54 2.42
C LEU A 324 7.49 9.79 3.76
N PHE A 325 8.18 8.65 3.83
CA PHE A 325 8.21 7.82 5.03
C PHE A 325 8.82 8.55 6.24
N LYS A 326 9.86 9.35 6.02
CA LYS A 326 10.47 10.24 7.02
C LYS A 326 9.47 11.25 7.58
N GLN A 327 8.61 11.83 6.75
CA GLN A 327 7.54 12.71 7.24
C GLN A 327 6.53 11.94 8.11
N GLY A 328 6.23 10.70 7.73
CA GLY A 328 5.46 9.78 8.56
C GLY A 328 6.08 9.55 9.95
N VAL A 329 7.39 9.27 10.02
CA VAL A 329 8.11 9.14 11.30
C VAL A 329 7.89 10.36 12.18
N LEU A 330 8.08 11.58 11.63
CA LEU A 330 7.91 12.83 12.37
C LEU A 330 6.45 13.04 12.83
N TRP A 331 5.48 12.67 11.99
CA TRP A 331 4.06 12.74 12.34
C TRP A 331 3.73 11.82 13.52
N PHE A 332 4.16 10.55 13.49
CA PHE A 332 3.93 9.59 14.57
C PHE A 332 4.73 9.92 15.84
N LEU A 333 5.90 10.55 15.75
CA LEU A 333 6.60 11.04 16.95
C LEU A 333 5.77 12.09 17.69
N LYS A 334 5.05 12.93 16.94
CA LYS A 334 4.21 14.00 17.49
C LYS A 334 2.82 13.52 17.90
N HIS A 335 2.25 12.58 17.15
CA HIS A 335 0.84 12.21 17.23
C HIS A 335 0.59 10.70 17.45
N GLY A 336 1.62 9.88 17.64
CA GLY A 336 1.48 8.43 17.81
C GLY A 336 0.97 8.02 19.20
N VAL A 337 1.26 8.82 20.22
CA VAL A 337 0.71 8.62 21.57
C VAL A 337 -0.57 9.41 21.72
N ARG A 338 -1.65 8.75 22.14
CA ARG A 338 -2.92 9.42 22.41
C ARG A 338 -2.76 10.38 23.60
N PRO A 339 -3.07 11.68 23.46
CA PRO A 339 -3.08 12.60 24.59
C PRO A 339 -4.21 12.26 25.56
N ALA A 340 -4.06 12.66 26.83
CA ALA A 340 -5.16 12.57 27.79
C ALA A 340 -6.32 13.46 27.34
N GLY A 341 -7.51 12.88 27.27
CA GLY A 341 -8.75 13.52 26.84
C GLY A 341 -9.83 13.52 27.92
N ASN A 342 -11.03 13.97 27.54
CA ASN A 342 -12.21 13.97 28.41
C ASN A 342 -12.92 12.61 28.40
N ARG A 343 -12.77 11.83 27.32
CA ARG A 343 -13.32 10.47 27.19
C ARG A 343 -12.29 9.40 27.52
N TYR A 344 -11.06 9.54 27.02
CA TYR A 344 -10.02 8.54 27.16
C TYR A 344 -8.83 9.08 27.95
N SER A 345 -8.28 8.27 28.85
CA SER A 345 -7.09 8.64 29.64
C SER A 345 -5.84 8.85 28.78
N GLY A 346 -5.79 8.24 27.59
CA GLY A 346 -4.64 8.29 26.70
C GLY A 346 -3.39 7.65 27.30
N GLY A 347 -2.23 8.06 26.81
CA GLY A 347 -0.93 7.54 27.23
C GLY A 347 -0.46 6.34 26.40
N ILE A 348 0.73 5.84 26.74
CA ILE A 348 1.44 4.85 25.93
C ILE A 348 0.74 3.49 25.87
N SER A 349 0.12 3.07 26.97
CA SER A 349 -0.65 1.81 27.04
C SER A 349 -2.04 1.91 26.43
N HIS A 350 -2.55 3.11 26.12
CA HIS A 350 -3.83 3.25 25.41
C HIS A 350 -3.81 2.43 24.12
N SER A 351 -2.73 2.56 23.35
CA SER A 351 -2.43 1.66 22.24
C SER A 351 -0.94 1.57 22.06
N LEU A 352 -0.36 0.46 22.52
CA LEU A 352 1.08 0.27 22.51
C LEU A 352 1.63 0.22 21.07
N SER A 353 0.91 -0.45 20.16
CA SER A 353 1.28 -0.51 18.74
C SER A 353 1.34 0.87 18.09
N ASN A 354 0.32 1.71 18.29
CA ASN A 354 0.30 3.06 17.73
C ASN A 354 1.37 3.96 18.36
N SER A 355 1.55 3.86 19.68
CA SER A 355 2.52 4.68 20.42
C SER A 355 3.97 4.42 20.01
N LEU A 356 4.30 3.17 19.67
CA LEU A 356 5.65 2.75 19.27
C LEU A 356 5.86 2.69 17.74
N SER A 357 4.84 3.00 16.95
CA SER A 357 4.90 2.99 15.48
C SER A 357 6.06 3.86 14.96
N SER A 358 6.25 5.05 15.52
CA SER A 358 7.36 5.96 15.13
C SER A 358 8.75 5.33 15.32
N VAL A 359 8.94 4.53 16.37
CA VAL A 359 10.21 3.88 16.68
C VAL A 359 10.50 2.76 15.69
N VAL A 360 9.48 1.94 15.38
CA VAL A 360 9.59 0.89 14.36
C VAL A 360 9.86 1.52 12.99
N MET A 361 9.13 2.58 12.63
CA MET A 361 9.36 3.32 11.38
C MET A 361 10.79 3.90 11.32
N ALA A 362 11.28 4.52 12.39
CA ALA A 362 12.67 5.01 12.43
C ALA A 362 13.69 3.88 12.17
N GLY A 363 13.44 2.70 12.75
CA GLY A 363 14.21 1.48 12.50
C GLY A 363 14.21 1.03 11.04
N LEU A 364 13.03 0.92 10.45
CA LEU A 364 12.86 0.51 9.04
C LEU A 364 13.47 1.52 8.08
N TYR A 365 13.30 2.82 8.34
CA TYR A 365 13.93 3.91 7.59
C TYR A 365 15.46 3.80 7.65
N TYR A 366 16.02 3.64 8.85
CA TYR A 366 17.47 3.54 9.01
C TYR A 366 18.02 2.30 8.30
N ARG A 367 17.34 1.15 8.42
CA ARG A 367 17.73 -0.09 7.73
C ARG A 367 17.74 0.07 6.21
N SER A 368 16.74 0.72 5.63
CA SER A 368 16.62 0.84 4.16
C SER A 368 17.49 1.96 3.56
N THR A 369 17.79 3.02 4.33
CA THR A 369 18.52 4.20 3.82
C THR A 369 19.97 4.27 4.30
N GLY A 370 20.23 3.85 5.53
CA GLY A 370 21.48 4.10 6.24
C GLY A 370 21.71 5.57 6.59
N ASP A 371 20.68 6.41 6.50
CA ASP A 371 20.80 7.86 6.68
C ASP A 371 20.96 8.25 8.15
N LYS A 372 22.22 8.39 8.57
CA LYS A 372 22.57 8.87 9.91
C LYS A 372 22.22 10.35 10.12
N ARG A 373 22.19 11.16 9.04
CA ARG A 373 22.00 12.61 9.16
C ARG A 373 20.62 12.96 9.69
N PHE A 374 19.59 12.22 9.27
CA PHE A 374 18.23 12.40 9.78
C PHE A 374 18.18 12.44 11.32
N PHE A 375 18.92 11.55 11.99
CA PHE A 375 18.94 11.47 13.45
C PHE A 375 19.90 12.49 14.10
N LEU A 376 21.02 12.79 13.44
CA LEU A 376 22.05 13.71 13.97
C LEU A 376 21.66 15.18 13.84
N GLU A 377 20.95 15.55 12.77
CA GLU A 377 20.51 16.93 12.51
C GLU A 377 19.22 17.28 13.28
N TRP A 378 18.49 16.27 13.77
CA TRP A 378 17.22 16.43 14.48
C TRP A 378 17.28 15.72 15.84
N PRO A 379 18.05 16.23 16.81
CA PRO A 379 18.28 15.56 18.10
C PRO A 379 17.00 15.30 18.89
N ASP A 380 15.93 16.08 18.65
CA ASP A 380 14.61 15.86 19.25
C ASP A 380 14.02 14.49 18.92
N ILE A 381 14.42 13.87 17.80
CA ILE A 381 14.04 12.50 17.44
C ILE A 381 14.57 11.52 18.48
N ASP A 382 15.87 11.60 18.81
CA ASP A 382 16.48 10.69 19.79
C ASP A 382 15.86 10.87 21.18
N ILE A 383 15.72 12.12 21.61
CA ILE A 383 15.11 12.47 22.89
C ILE A 383 13.69 11.92 22.98
N SER A 384 12.89 12.11 21.93
CA SER A 384 11.50 11.67 21.89
C SER A 384 11.39 10.14 21.89
N ILE A 385 12.19 9.44 21.10
CA ILE A 385 12.18 7.97 21.06
C ILE A 385 12.63 7.38 22.40
N ARG A 386 13.73 7.87 22.98
CA ARG A 386 14.17 7.42 24.31
C ARG A 386 13.08 7.63 25.34
N LYS A 387 12.41 8.78 25.33
CA LYS A 387 11.27 9.04 26.21
C LYS A 387 10.16 8.00 26.04
N LEU A 388 9.77 7.67 24.81
CA LEU A 388 8.75 6.64 24.53
C LEU A 388 9.16 5.25 25.06
N LEU A 389 10.41 4.84 24.82
CA LEU A 389 10.91 3.54 25.29
C LEU A 389 10.97 3.49 26.82
N GLU A 390 11.46 4.54 27.47
CA GLU A 390 11.50 4.64 28.93
C GLU A 390 10.10 4.71 29.56
N GLU A 391 9.15 5.41 28.94
CA GLU A 391 7.74 5.39 29.36
C GLU A 391 7.14 4.00 29.22
N THR A 392 7.45 3.28 28.14
CA THR A 392 7.02 1.88 27.95
C THR A 392 7.57 1.01 29.09
N LEU A 393 8.85 1.11 29.40
CA LEU A 393 9.49 0.37 30.50
C LEU A 393 8.78 0.58 31.85
N ARG A 394 8.29 1.79 32.12
CA ARG A 394 7.55 2.12 33.35
C ARG A 394 6.16 1.50 33.43
N THR A 395 5.57 1.09 32.30
CA THR A 395 4.25 0.43 32.28
C THR A 395 4.31 -1.06 32.63
N ARG A 396 5.51 -1.66 32.59
CA ARG A 396 5.68 -3.08 32.90
C ARG A 396 5.35 -3.34 34.37
N ASN A 397 4.59 -4.40 34.63
CA ASN A 397 4.46 -4.94 35.98
C ASN A 397 5.83 -5.47 36.44
N GLN A 398 6.38 -4.94 37.54
CA GLN A 398 7.74 -5.26 38.00
C GLN A 398 7.94 -6.76 38.25
N ASP A 399 6.92 -7.42 38.80
CA ASP A 399 6.91 -8.84 39.14
C ASP A 399 6.35 -9.73 38.01
N GLY A 400 5.89 -9.12 36.92
CA GLY A 400 5.37 -9.81 35.74
C GLY A 400 6.45 -10.14 34.70
N PRO A 401 6.07 -10.78 33.58
CA PRO A 401 6.97 -10.98 32.45
C PRO A 401 7.46 -9.65 31.84
N TRP A 402 8.46 -9.74 30.97
CA TRP A 402 8.95 -8.68 30.07
C TRP A 402 7.97 -8.40 28.93
N LEU A 403 6.69 -8.28 29.27
CA LEU A 403 5.61 -7.94 28.37
C LEU A 403 4.87 -6.71 28.92
N PHE A 404 4.28 -5.95 28.01
CA PHE A 404 3.68 -4.65 28.29
C PHE A 404 2.17 -4.68 28.04
N PRO A 405 1.39 -3.98 28.88
CA PRO A 405 -0.04 -3.88 28.70
C PRO A 405 -0.37 -2.95 27.53
N SER A 406 -1.49 -3.25 26.88
CA SER A 406 -2.10 -2.44 25.82
C SER A 406 -3.61 -2.55 25.98
N ASP A 407 -4.32 -1.43 25.97
CA ASP A 407 -5.78 -1.41 26.11
C ASP A 407 -6.45 -1.60 24.74
N TRP A 408 -5.96 -0.87 23.73
CA TRP A 408 -6.54 -0.84 22.38
C TRP A 408 -5.51 -1.21 21.32
N LEU A 409 -5.96 -1.99 20.35
CA LEU A 409 -5.22 -2.23 19.11
C LEU A 409 -5.39 -1.03 18.16
N SER A 410 -6.65 -0.71 17.90
CA SER A 410 -7.12 0.50 17.24
C SER A 410 -8.51 0.81 17.79
N ASP A 411 -9.57 0.29 17.17
CA ASP A 411 -10.93 0.31 17.72
C ASP A 411 -11.32 -1.01 18.39
N ALA A 412 -10.61 -2.10 18.07
CA ALA A 412 -10.68 -3.36 18.80
C ALA A 412 -9.77 -3.32 20.04
N TYR A 413 -10.15 -4.09 21.06
CA TYR A 413 -9.35 -4.26 22.27
C TYR A 413 -8.08 -5.05 21.97
N SER A 414 -7.00 -4.70 22.65
CA SER A 414 -5.85 -5.59 22.82
C SER A 414 -6.24 -6.65 23.86
N LEU A 415 -6.52 -7.88 23.40
CA LEU A 415 -7.08 -8.91 24.26
C LEU A 415 -6.02 -9.59 25.15
N GLY A 416 -6.39 -9.86 26.40
CA GLY A 416 -5.50 -10.41 27.43
C GLY A 416 -4.77 -9.32 28.23
N ASP A 417 -3.92 -9.73 29.17
CA ASP A 417 -3.02 -8.82 29.88
C ASP A 417 -1.82 -8.44 29.00
N TYR A 418 -1.43 -9.34 28.11
CA TYR A 418 -0.33 -9.15 27.16
C TYR A 418 -0.76 -9.60 25.76
N HIS A 419 -1.16 -8.62 24.93
CA HIS A 419 -1.51 -8.84 23.53
C HIS A 419 -0.25 -9.13 22.69
N THR A 420 -0.30 -10.15 21.82
CA THR A 420 0.86 -10.66 21.07
C THR A 420 1.38 -9.62 20.07
N GLY A 421 0.50 -9.06 19.23
CA GLY A 421 0.91 -8.07 18.21
C GLY A 421 1.54 -6.82 18.82
N SER A 422 0.96 -6.29 19.89
CA SER A 422 1.46 -5.12 20.62
C SER A 422 2.87 -5.34 21.18
N ASN A 423 3.13 -6.54 21.70
CA ASN A 423 4.44 -6.89 22.26
C ASN A 423 5.48 -7.24 21.18
N VAL A 424 5.06 -7.70 20.00
CA VAL A 424 5.93 -7.78 18.81
C VAL A 424 6.37 -6.39 18.37
N VAL A 425 5.47 -5.39 18.40
CA VAL A 425 5.83 -3.99 18.13
C VAL A 425 6.80 -3.45 19.19
N ALA A 426 6.56 -3.73 20.48
CA ALA A 426 7.49 -3.37 21.55
C ALA A 426 8.87 -3.97 21.33
N TRP A 427 8.94 -5.27 21.01
CA TRP A 427 10.19 -5.93 20.62
C TRP A 427 10.88 -5.20 19.46
N ALA A 428 10.15 -4.91 18.38
CA ALA A 428 10.70 -4.29 17.19
C ALA A 428 11.25 -2.89 17.48
N ALA A 429 10.54 -2.12 18.32
CA ALA A 429 10.97 -0.79 18.75
C ALA A 429 12.32 -0.84 19.48
N PHE A 430 12.46 -1.67 20.52
CA PHE A 430 13.74 -1.82 21.24
C PHE A 430 14.84 -2.40 20.35
N HIS A 431 14.53 -3.44 19.57
CA HIS A 431 15.48 -4.11 18.69
C HIS A 431 16.08 -3.16 17.64
N HIS A 432 15.23 -2.42 16.92
CA HIS A 432 15.69 -1.51 15.89
C HIS A 432 16.36 -0.27 16.47
N TYR A 433 15.82 0.29 17.56
CA TYR A 433 16.39 1.49 18.13
C TYR A 433 17.76 1.25 18.76
N ALA A 434 18.00 0.08 19.36
CA ALA A 434 19.32 -0.30 19.83
C ALA A 434 20.39 -0.23 18.73
N ARG A 435 20.04 -0.61 17.49
CA ARG A 435 20.94 -0.50 16.35
C ARG A 435 21.25 0.95 16.00
N ILE A 436 20.23 1.81 15.96
CA ILE A 436 20.39 3.26 15.70
C ILE A 436 21.30 3.87 16.78
N VAL A 437 21.03 3.60 18.05
CA VAL A 437 21.82 4.10 19.18
C VAL A 437 23.30 3.71 19.06
N ARG A 438 23.57 2.45 18.68
CA ARG A 438 24.92 1.97 18.43
C ARG A 438 25.58 2.63 17.22
N GLU A 439 24.94 2.58 16.07
CA GLU A 439 25.57 2.89 14.78
C GLU A 439 25.56 4.38 14.43
N VAL A 440 24.61 5.13 14.97
CA VAL A 440 24.45 6.57 14.75
C VAL A 440 25.08 7.38 15.88
N PHE A 441 24.74 7.07 17.13
CA PHE A 441 25.17 7.84 18.30
C PHE A 441 26.43 7.29 18.98
N GLY A 442 26.86 6.06 18.66
CA GLY A 442 28.04 5.44 19.27
C GLY A 442 27.87 5.06 20.74
N ASP A 443 26.64 5.07 21.24
CA ASP A 443 26.29 4.79 22.64
C ASP A 443 26.12 3.28 22.84
N MET A 444 27.23 2.61 23.18
CA MET A 444 27.27 1.15 23.30
C MET A 444 26.48 0.63 24.50
N GLU A 445 26.45 1.38 25.60
CA GLU A 445 25.79 0.98 26.85
C GLU A 445 24.27 0.96 26.69
N THR A 446 23.68 2.06 26.23
CA THR A 446 22.22 2.12 25.98
C THR A 446 21.83 1.12 24.89
N ALA A 447 22.64 0.97 23.84
CA ALA A 447 22.37 0.00 22.79
C ALA A 447 22.36 -1.45 23.30
N GLU A 448 23.19 -1.79 24.29
CA GLU A 448 23.18 -3.12 24.91
C GLU A 448 21.99 -3.29 25.86
N HIS A 449 21.65 -2.23 26.62
CA HIS A 449 20.46 -2.22 27.47
C HIS A 449 19.19 -2.52 26.67
N TYR A 450 18.93 -1.77 25.59
CA TYR A 450 17.76 -1.99 24.73
C TYR A 450 17.80 -3.35 24.00
N ARG A 451 18.98 -3.86 23.62
CA ARG A 451 19.10 -5.23 23.09
C ARG A 451 18.71 -6.29 24.12
N THR A 452 19.11 -6.10 25.37
CA THR A 452 18.73 -6.99 26.47
C THR A 452 17.23 -6.96 26.70
N VAL A 453 16.61 -5.77 26.74
CA VAL A 453 15.15 -5.63 26.83
C VAL A 453 14.44 -6.35 25.68
N ALA A 454 14.87 -6.13 24.43
CA ALA A 454 14.30 -6.83 23.27
C ALA A 454 14.46 -8.36 23.38
N ALA A 455 15.60 -8.86 23.86
CA ALA A 455 15.80 -10.29 24.07
C ALA A 455 14.82 -10.85 25.10
N SER A 456 14.63 -10.16 26.23
CA SER A 456 13.67 -10.57 27.27
C SER A 456 12.22 -10.56 26.77
N ILE A 457 11.81 -9.53 26.01
CA ILE A 457 10.46 -9.49 25.39
C ILE A 457 10.26 -10.71 24.48
N ARG A 458 11.26 -11.04 23.67
CA ARG A 458 11.19 -12.21 22.77
C ARG A 458 11.06 -13.50 23.56
N GLU A 459 11.89 -13.71 24.58
CA GLU A 459 11.82 -14.90 25.42
C GLU A 459 10.44 -15.07 26.06
N ASP A 460 9.90 -14.01 26.64
CA ASP A 460 8.61 -14.07 27.32
C ASP A 460 7.43 -14.16 26.36
N LEU A 461 7.50 -13.56 25.16
CA LEU A 461 6.52 -13.80 24.10
C LEU A 461 6.47 -15.29 23.71
N GLN A 462 7.64 -15.91 23.52
CA GLN A 462 7.72 -17.33 23.16
C GLN A 462 7.19 -18.21 24.29
N ARG A 463 7.41 -17.82 25.54
CA ARG A 463 6.99 -18.59 26.71
C ARG A 463 5.50 -18.46 27.02
N HIS A 464 4.94 -17.26 26.87
CA HIS A 464 3.62 -16.93 27.39
C HIS A 464 2.55 -16.74 26.31
N ASN A 465 2.93 -16.39 25.08
CA ASN A 465 2.01 -16.13 23.97
C ASN A 465 2.06 -17.22 22.91
N THR A 466 2.52 -18.42 23.27
CA THR A 466 2.46 -19.62 22.42
C THR A 466 1.84 -20.79 23.17
N VAL A 467 1.11 -21.64 22.45
CA VAL A 467 0.50 -22.87 22.98
C VAL A 467 0.55 -23.99 21.93
N GLU A 468 0.46 -25.24 22.39
CA GLU A 468 0.23 -26.38 21.49
C GLU A 468 -1.20 -26.34 20.96
N GLY A 469 -1.33 -26.08 19.66
CA GLY A 469 -2.60 -26.02 18.93
C GLY A 469 -2.79 -27.19 17.97
N PRO A 470 -3.84 -27.15 17.13
CA PRO A 470 -4.15 -28.20 16.16
C PRO A 470 -3.07 -28.40 15.09
N PHE A 471 -2.18 -27.42 14.89
CA PHE A 471 -1.07 -27.49 13.95
C PHE A 471 0.30 -27.64 14.65
N GLY A 472 0.33 -27.75 15.99
CA GLY A 472 1.54 -27.75 16.82
C GLY A 472 1.72 -26.43 17.57
N LEU A 473 2.92 -26.17 18.09
CA LEU A 473 3.23 -24.91 18.76
C LEU A 473 2.93 -23.71 17.85
N GLN A 474 2.13 -22.75 18.34
CA GLN A 474 1.67 -21.58 17.59
C GLN A 474 1.35 -20.42 18.53
N TYR A 475 1.29 -19.20 17.99
CA TYR A 475 0.92 -18.00 18.76
C TYR A 475 -0.57 -17.96 19.12
N THR A 476 -0.90 -17.12 20.10
CA THR A 476 -2.27 -16.75 20.50
C THR A 476 -2.50 -15.26 20.24
N GLU A 477 -3.75 -14.78 20.28
CA GLU A 477 -4.05 -13.34 20.20
C GLU A 477 -3.41 -12.59 21.38
N GLY A 478 -3.49 -13.17 22.57
CA GLY A 478 -2.83 -12.67 23.77
C GLY A 478 -2.79 -13.71 24.88
N THR A 479 -2.34 -13.30 26.06
CA THR A 479 -2.31 -14.14 27.27
C THR A 479 -2.75 -13.37 28.50
N SER A 480 -3.38 -14.07 29.43
CA SER A 480 -3.69 -13.55 30.78
C SER A 480 -2.52 -13.80 31.74
N ALA A 481 -2.26 -12.87 32.66
CA ALA A 481 -1.22 -12.96 33.68
C ALA A 481 -1.62 -13.83 34.88
N GLY A 482 -2.91 -14.18 35.02
CA GLY A 482 -3.43 -15.04 36.08
C GLY A 482 -4.44 -16.08 35.57
N GLY A 483 -4.75 -17.09 36.38
CA GLY A 483 -5.74 -18.12 36.06
C GLY A 483 -5.35 -19.00 34.86
N ASP A 484 -6.30 -19.21 33.95
CA ASP A 484 -6.11 -19.89 32.67
C ASP A 484 -5.56 -18.89 31.65
N ALA A 485 -4.33 -19.10 31.18
CA ALA A 485 -3.61 -18.17 30.29
C ALA A 485 -4.35 -17.90 28.97
N LEU A 486 -5.21 -18.83 28.54
CA LEU A 486 -6.01 -18.73 27.31
C LEU A 486 -7.37 -18.05 27.53
N LYS A 487 -7.67 -17.58 28.74
CA LYS A 487 -8.95 -16.94 29.06
C LYS A 487 -8.76 -15.53 29.60
N GLY A 488 -9.30 -14.57 28.87
CA GLY A 488 -9.40 -13.17 29.31
C GLY A 488 -10.61 -12.96 30.22
N ASP A 489 -10.47 -12.14 31.26
CA ASP A 489 -11.60 -11.70 32.07
C ASP A 489 -12.40 -10.62 31.32
N SER A 490 -13.63 -10.97 30.89
CA SER A 490 -14.48 -10.03 30.15
C SER A 490 -14.87 -8.79 30.95
N SER A 491 -14.84 -8.85 32.29
CA SER A 491 -15.23 -7.72 33.13
C SER A 491 -14.26 -6.54 33.01
N LYS A 492 -13.00 -6.77 32.60
CA LYS A 492 -12.03 -5.73 32.27
C LYS A 492 -12.50 -4.80 31.14
N TYR A 493 -13.36 -5.33 30.27
CA TYR A 493 -13.90 -4.63 29.11
C TYR A 493 -15.35 -4.16 29.34
N LYS A 494 -15.94 -4.40 30.53
CA LYS A 494 -17.28 -3.94 30.91
C LYS A 494 -17.21 -2.56 31.59
N GLY A 495 -17.79 -1.54 30.96
CA GLY A 495 -17.96 -0.18 31.54
C GLY A 495 -17.25 0.94 30.76
N ASN A 496 -17.42 2.20 31.26
CA ASN A 496 -16.99 3.55 30.80
C ASN A 496 -17.13 3.93 29.31
N TYR A 497 -17.19 2.96 28.40
CA TYR A 497 -17.09 3.10 26.95
C TYR A 497 -18.20 2.31 26.25
N ASP A 498 -19.41 2.31 26.83
CA ASP A 498 -20.58 1.59 26.30
C ASP A 498 -20.61 1.74 24.76
N ASP A 499 -20.56 0.57 24.11
CA ASP A 499 -20.99 0.27 22.74
C ASP A 499 -19.99 0.22 21.58
N PHE A 500 -18.67 0.47 21.64
CA PHE A 500 -17.81 0.25 20.44
C PHE A 500 -16.99 -1.06 20.48
N GLY A 501 -15.97 -1.17 21.32
CA GLY A 501 -15.06 -2.33 21.35
C GLY A 501 -15.74 -3.69 21.63
N MET A 502 -16.80 -3.69 22.45
CA MET A 502 -17.55 -4.90 22.81
C MET A 502 -18.34 -5.50 21.64
N GLN A 503 -18.69 -4.70 20.62
CA GLN A 503 -19.36 -5.20 19.40
C GLN A 503 -18.50 -6.21 18.63
N PHE A 504 -17.18 -6.20 18.88
CA PHE A 504 -16.23 -7.05 18.15
C PHE A 504 -15.93 -8.37 18.84
N ILE A 505 -16.11 -8.46 20.16
CA ILE A 505 -15.69 -9.61 20.96
C ILE A 505 -16.84 -10.44 21.54
N GLY A 506 -18.10 -10.04 21.31
CA GLY A 506 -19.28 -10.71 21.87
C GLY A 506 -19.36 -12.20 21.53
N HIS A 507 -18.99 -12.60 20.31
CA HIS A 507 -18.99 -14.00 19.87
C HIS A 507 -17.82 -14.83 20.46
N LEU A 508 -16.78 -14.17 20.99
CA LEU A 508 -15.65 -14.80 21.68
C LEU A 508 -15.90 -14.95 23.19
N MET A 509 -16.99 -14.36 23.71
CA MET A 509 -17.32 -14.39 25.11
C MET A 509 -18.17 -15.61 25.47
N LYS A 510 -17.73 -16.36 26.47
CA LYS A 510 -18.47 -17.47 27.07
C LYS A 510 -18.33 -17.47 28.59
N ASP A 511 -19.46 -17.52 29.29
CA ASP A 511 -19.55 -17.58 30.76
C ASP A 511 -18.74 -16.48 31.49
N GLY A 512 -18.64 -15.29 30.87
CA GLY A 512 -17.89 -14.16 31.41
C GLY A 512 -16.37 -14.19 31.15
N SER A 513 -15.88 -15.15 30.37
CA SER A 513 -14.49 -15.22 29.87
C SER A 513 -14.42 -15.00 28.35
N ILE A 514 -13.31 -14.47 27.87
CA ILE A 514 -12.99 -14.31 26.44
C ILE A 514 -11.95 -15.35 26.06
N ASP A 515 -12.16 -16.07 24.96
CA ASP A 515 -11.17 -16.99 24.41
C ASP A 515 -10.01 -16.22 23.76
N LEU A 516 -8.78 -16.40 24.26
CA LEU A 516 -7.57 -15.77 23.70
C LEU A 516 -6.90 -16.66 22.64
N PHE A 517 -7.38 -17.89 22.46
CA PHE A 517 -6.95 -18.79 21.40
C PHE A 517 -7.75 -18.55 20.11
N HIS A 518 -7.59 -17.36 19.56
CA HIS A 518 -8.11 -16.98 18.24
C HIS A 518 -7.11 -16.05 17.55
N ARG A 519 -7.51 -15.53 16.40
CA ARG A 519 -6.82 -14.42 15.75
C ARG A 519 -7.81 -13.40 15.23
N ASP A 520 -7.55 -12.13 15.50
CA ASP A 520 -8.41 -11.05 15.01
C ASP A 520 -8.20 -10.72 13.51
N GLY A 521 -9.26 -10.22 12.87
CA GLY A 521 -9.23 -9.78 11.47
C GLY A 521 -8.43 -8.49 11.25
N GLU A 522 -8.21 -7.67 12.27
CA GLU A 522 -7.46 -6.39 12.22
C GLU A 522 -6.08 -6.50 12.90
N GLU A 523 -5.53 -7.71 12.95
CA GLU A 523 -4.20 -7.98 13.49
C GLU A 523 -3.20 -8.23 12.35
N SER A 524 -2.29 -7.28 12.10
CA SER A 524 -1.27 -7.36 11.05
C SER A 524 0.17 -7.39 11.56
N ASP A 525 0.40 -6.97 12.80
CA ASP A 525 1.73 -6.93 13.41
C ASP A 525 2.30 -8.37 13.55
N THR A 526 1.43 -9.33 13.85
CA THR A 526 1.79 -10.76 13.85
C THR A 526 2.07 -11.33 12.46
N ILE A 527 1.42 -10.83 11.39
CA ILE A 527 1.74 -11.21 10.01
C ILE A 527 3.14 -10.71 9.64
N LEU A 528 3.46 -9.49 10.10
CA LEU A 528 4.68 -8.75 9.78
C LEU A 528 5.89 -9.13 10.65
N MET A 529 5.77 -10.10 11.57
CA MET A 529 6.89 -10.61 12.36
C MET A 529 8.16 -10.83 11.50
N PRO A 530 8.10 -11.45 10.30
CA PRO A 530 9.29 -11.62 9.48
C PRO A 530 9.84 -10.33 8.86
N LEU A 531 8.97 -9.39 8.51
CA LEU A 531 9.37 -8.09 7.97
C LEU A 531 10.10 -7.25 9.03
N TYR A 532 9.61 -7.27 10.28
CA TYR A 532 10.27 -6.67 11.44
C TYR A 532 11.55 -7.41 11.86
N GLY A 533 11.74 -8.66 11.42
CA GLY A 533 12.88 -9.50 11.77
C GLY A 533 12.72 -10.26 13.08
N TYR A 534 11.50 -10.33 13.62
CA TYR A 534 11.19 -11.07 14.85
C TYR A 534 11.34 -12.58 14.64
N ALA A 535 10.77 -13.08 13.55
CA ALA A 535 10.79 -14.49 13.13
C ALA A 535 11.26 -14.60 11.68
N SER A 536 11.61 -15.80 11.22
CA SER A 536 11.76 -16.05 9.78
C SER A 536 10.44 -16.54 9.19
N TYR A 537 10.25 -16.44 7.87
CA TYR A 537 9.07 -17.02 7.22
C TYR A 537 8.98 -18.56 7.37
N ASP A 538 10.09 -19.23 7.72
CA ASP A 538 10.14 -20.66 8.00
C ASP A 538 10.09 -21.01 9.49
N ASP A 539 9.92 -20.01 10.35
CA ASP A 539 9.71 -20.25 11.76
C ASP A 539 8.45 -21.12 11.94
N THR A 540 8.62 -22.23 12.66
CA THR A 540 7.58 -23.26 12.75
C THR A 540 6.34 -22.73 13.48
N ALA A 541 6.53 -21.96 14.56
CA ALA A 541 5.41 -21.39 15.32
C ALA A 541 4.67 -20.33 14.51
N TYR A 542 5.41 -19.49 13.77
CA TYR A 542 4.81 -18.52 12.84
C TYR A 542 3.98 -19.23 11.76
N ARG A 543 4.51 -20.28 11.12
CA ARG A 543 3.80 -21.01 10.07
C ARG A 543 2.54 -21.71 10.58
N HIS A 544 2.63 -22.37 11.73
CA HIS A 544 1.45 -22.97 12.37
C HIS A 544 0.41 -21.90 12.73
N TYR A 545 0.85 -20.73 13.20
CA TYR A 545 -0.05 -19.63 13.50
C TYR A 545 -0.76 -19.08 12.26
N MET A 546 -0.04 -18.87 11.15
CA MET A 546 -0.65 -18.46 9.88
C MET A 546 -1.62 -19.54 9.34
N GLN A 547 -1.30 -20.82 9.54
CA GLN A 547 -2.19 -21.93 9.16
C GLN A 547 -3.46 -21.94 10.01
N PHE A 548 -3.32 -21.74 11.33
CA PHE A 548 -4.42 -21.61 12.26
C PHE A 548 -5.36 -20.46 11.88
N SER A 549 -4.78 -19.30 11.58
CA SER A 549 -5.47 -18.04 11.23
C SER A 549 -6.58 -18.21 10.19
N LEU A 550 -6.29 -18.99 9.14
CA LEU A 550 -7.18 -19.23 7.99
C LEU A 550 -7.71 -20.66 7.96
N SER A 551 -8.05 -21.19 9.14
CA SER A 551 -8.64 -22.52 9.30
C SER A 551 -9.90 -22.47 10.14
N PRO A 552 -10.81 -23.47 10.02
CA PRO A 552 -11.97 -23.60 10.90
C PRO A 552 -11.64 -23.75 12.40
N ALA A 553 -10.36 -23.94 12.76
CA ALA A 553 -9.93 -23.97 14.15
C ALA A 553 -9.85 -22.56 14.77
N ASN A 554 -9.68 -21.52 13.95
CA ASN A 554 -9.79 -20.13 14.41
C ASN A 554 -11.28 -19.75 14.47
N PRO A 555 -11.85 -19.42 15.65
CA PRO A 555 -13.28 -19.15 15.78
C PRO A 555 -13.77 -17.92 15.00
N THR A 556 -12.87 -17.02 14.61
CA THR A 556 -13.19 -15.83 13.79
C THR A 556 -13.06 -16.10 12.29
N TYR A 557 -12.59 -17.28 11.87
CA TYR A 557 -12.49 -17.62 10.46
C TYR A 557 -13.87 -17.95 9.89
N ASN A 558 -14.20 -17.34 8.75
CA ASN A 558 -15.41 -17.62 7.99
C ASN A 558 -15.07 -18.49 6.78
N PRO A 559 -15.49 -19.78 6.74
CA PRO A 559 -15.23 -20.65 5.60
C PRO A 559 -15.95 -20.23 4.32
N GLU A 560 -17.09 -19.53 4.40
CA GLU A 560 -17.86 -19.11 3.23
C GLU A 560 -17.18 -17.97 2.48
N SER A 561 -16.70 -16.95 3.20
CA SER A 561 -15.91 -15.86 2.60
C SER A 561 -14.43 -16.21 2.43
N ARG A 562 -13.96 -17.26 3.13
CA ARG A 562 -12.54 -17.66 3.26
C ARG A 562 -11.66 -16.58 3.91
N GLY A 563 -12.25 -15.68 4.69
CA GLY A 563 -11.57 -14.60 5.40
C GLY A 563 -11.75 -14.66 6.92
N ILE A 564 -11.18 -13.69 7.62
CA ILE A 564 -11.29 -13.56 9.08
C ILE A 564 -12.29 -12.45 9.39
N GLN A 565 -13.35 -12.79 10.11
CA GLN A 565 -14.43 -11.89 10.52
C GLN A 565 -13.93 -10.79 11.45
N TRP A 566 -14.72 -9.73 11.56
CA TRP A 566 -14.54 -8.72 12.58
C TRP A 566 -15.89 -8.36 13.20
N GLY A 567 -16.13 -8.94 14.38
CA GLY A 567 -17.39 -8.83 15.09
C GLY A 567 -18.62 -9.21 14.24
N GLU A 568 -19.75 -8.57 14.55
CA GLU A 568 -20.99 -8.71 13.80
C GLU A 568 -21.12 -7.69 12.64
N HIS A 569 -20.04 -6.99 12.27
CA HIS A 569 -20.08 -5.93 11.24
C HIS A 569 -19.69 -6.41 9.85
N ALA A 570 -18.72 -7.34 9.76
CA ALA A 570 -18.22 -7.81 8.48
C ALA A 570 -17.90 -9.31 8.50
N ALA A 571 -18.29 -10.00 7.42
CA ALA A 571 -18.00 -11.43 7.24
C ALA A 571 -16.50 -11.70 7.05
N CYS A 572 -15.73 -10.65 6.73
CA CYS A 572 -14.28 -10.65 6.71
C CYS A 572 -13.73 -9.23 6.58
N THR A 573 -12.52 -9.01 7.06
CA THR A 573 -11.74 -7.79 6.80
C THR A 573 -10.64 -8.09 5.78
N PHE A 574 -10.29 -7.10 4.95
CA PHE A 574 -9.17 -7.25 4.02
C PHE A 574 -7.80 -7.44 4.69
N PRO A 575 -7.48 -6.76 5.81
CA PRO A 575 -6.30 -7.09 6.60
C PRO A 575 -6.23 -8.57 7.01
N GLY A 576 -7.36 -9.22 7.31
CA GLY A 576 -7.42 -10.64 7.62
C GLY A 576 -7.00 -11.57 6.47
N TYR A 577 -7.31 -11.23 5.22
CA TYR A 577 -6.84 -12.01 4.06
C TYR A 577 -5.32 -11.98 3.90
N MET A 578 -4.64 -10.96 4.45
CA MET A 578 -3.18 -10.85 4.36
C MET A 578 -2.45 -11.96 5.14
N SER A 579 -3.12 -12.65 6.06
CA SER A 579 -2.55 -13.84 6.72
C SER A 579 -2.19 -14.95 5.72
N GLY A 580 -2.89 -15.02 4.58
CA GLY A 580 -2.62 -15.99 3.52
C GLY A 580 -1.22 -15.85 2.92
N MET A 581 -0.63 -14.66 3.00
CA MET A 581 0.73 -14.40 2.53
C MET A 581 1.78 -15.16 3.34
N GLY A 582 1.51 -15.44 4.62
CA GLY A 582 2.36 -16.28 5.47
C GLY A 582 2.30 -17.77 5.13
N MET A 583 1.28 -18.20 4.37
CA MET A 583 1.02 -19.59 4.00
C MET A 583 1.53 -19.99 2.61
N LEU A 584 2.16 -19.07 1.88
CA LEU A 584 2.65 -19.31 0.52
C LEU A 584 3.83 -20.28 0.53
N THR A 585 3.70 -21.39 -0.20
CA THR A 585 4.71 -22.45 -0.29
C THR A 585 5.00 -22.89 -1.72
N ASP A 586 3.95 -23.04 -2.51
CA ASP A 586 4.01 -23.43 -3.91
C ASP A 586 2.99 -22.66 -4.75
N PHE A 587 3.04 -22.88 -6.07
CA PHE A 587 2.16 -22.20 -7.01
C PHE A 587 0.67 -22.46 -6.70
N ALA A 588 0.31 -23.67 -6.25
CA ALA A 588 -1.08 -24.00 -5.94
C ALA A 588 -1.60 -23.16 -4.76
N SER A 589 -0.80 -23.01 -3.71
CA SER A 589 -1.12 -22.16 -2.55
C SER A 589 -1.14 -20.66 -2.88
N MET A 590 -0.37 -20.21 -3.88
CA MET A 590 -0.31 -18.80 -4.27
C MET A 590 -1.37 -18.44 -5.29
N SER A 591 -1.28 -19.01 -6.49
CA SER A 591 -2.05 -18.62 -7.68
C SER A 591 -2.82 -19.80 -8.32
N GLY A 592 -2.97 -20.91 -7.59
CA GLY A 592 -3.88 -22.00 -7.97
C GLY A 592 -5.35 -21.61 -7.79
N THR A 593 -6.29 -22.47 -8.19
CA THR A 593 -7.73 -22.19 -8.13
C THR A 593 -8.22 -21.68 -6.76
N ASP A 594 -7.62 -22.21 -5.69
CA ASP A 594 -7.89 -21.87 -4.30
C ASP A 594 -6.70 -21.17 -3.61
N GLY A 595 -5.75 -20.65 -4.39
CA GLY A 595 -4.59 -19.94 -3.88
C GLY A 595 -4.95 -18.60 -3.25
N TYR A 596 -4.14 -18.13 -2.31
CA TYR A 596 -4.41 -16.90 -1.56
C TYR A 596 -4.33 -15.63 -2.44
N LEU A 597 -3.43 -15.59 -3.43
CA LEU A 597 -3.37 -14.48 -4.39
C LEU A 597 -4.52 -14.54 -5.40
N THR A 598 -5.00 -15.74 -5.73
CA THR A 598 -6.23 -15.90 -6.52
C THR A 598 -7.44 -15.41 -5.76
N GLU A 599 -7.52 -15.62 -4.44
CA GLU A 599 -8.58 -15.04 -3.62
C GLU A 599 -8.51 -13.51 -3.59
N ILE A 600 -7.32 -12.94 -3.41
CA ILE A 600 -7.11 -11.48 -3.52
C ILE A 600 -7.56 -10.97 -4.90
N ARG A 601 -7.21 -11.67 -5.99
CA ARG A 601 -7.64 -11.30 -7.36
C ARG A 601 -9.15 -11.29 -7.51
N LYS A 602 -9.85 -12.32 -7.03
CA LYS A 602 -11.32 -12.38 -7.04
C LYS A 602 -11.94 -11.19 -6.29
N LEU A 603 -11.29 -10.71 -5.24
CA LEU A 603 -11.75 -9.59 -4.41
C LEU A 603 -11.16 -8.23 -4.82
N THR A 604 -10.35 -8.16 -5.87
CA THR A 604 -9.81 -6.90 -6.40
C THR A 604 -10.84 -6.27 -7.32
N ASP A 605 -11.12 -4.98 -7.13
CA ASP A 605 -12.10 -4.25 -7.94
C ASP A 605 -11.51 -3.87 -9.31
N ALA A 606 -12.35 -3.39 -10.22
CA ALA A 606 -11.98 -3.06 -11.60
C ALA A 606 -10.98 -1.90 -11.72
N ASP A 607 -10.72 -1.12 -10.67
CA ASP A 607 -9.66 -0.09 -10.63
C ASP A 607 -8.36 -0.60 -9.99
N GLY A 608 -8.34 -1.86 -9.56
CA GLY A 608 -7.22 -2.50 -8.88
C GLY A 608 -7.16 -2.25 -7.37
N SER A 609 -8.22 -1.70 -6.77
CA SER A 609 -8.27 -1.46 -5.33
C SER A 609 -8.82 -2.63 -4.52
N LEU A 610 -8.37 -2.70 -3.27
CA LEU A 610 -9.00 -3.52 -2.23
C LEU A 610 -9.99 -2.68 -1.43
N TRP A 611 -11.14 -3.24 -1.08
CA TRP A 611 -12.12 -2.62 -0.15
C TRP A 611 -11.78 -2.95 1.30
N TRP A 612 -12.34 -2.29 2.30
CA TRP A 612 -12.09 -2.68 3.70
C TRP A 612 -12.86 -3.95 4.09
N TRP A 613 -14.17 -3.94 3.82
CA TRP A 613 -15.10 -5.04 4.03
C TRP A 613 -15.70 -5.48 2.69
N PRO A 614 -15.18 -6.56 2.07
CA PRO A 614 -15.67 -7.03 0.78
C PRO A 614 -16.98 -7.80 0.88
N TYR A 615 -17.34 -8.30 2.07
CA TYR A 615 -18.54 -9.09 2.30
C TYR A 615 -19.31 -8.59 3.52
N LEU A 616 -20.62 -8.44 3.37
CA LEU A 616 -21.54 -8.29 4.49
C LEU A 616 -21.72 -9.62 5.23
N ASN A 617 -22.15 -9.56 6.48
CA ASN A 617 -22.49 -10.77 7.22
C ASN A 617 -23.62 -11.57 6.56
N GLY A 618 -23.42 -12.89 6.44
CA GLY A 618 -24.33 -13.81 5.75
C GLY A 618 -24.32 -13.72 4.21
N ALA A 619 -23.42 -12.93 3.62
CA ALA A 619 -23.27 -12.88 2.17
C ALA A 619 -22.73 -14.22 1.62
N SER A 620 -23.32 -14.68 0.51
CA SER A 620 -22.81 -15.85 -0.20
C SER A 620 -21.44 -15.56 -0.84
N TYR A 621 -20.62 -16.58 -1.02
CA TYR A 621 -19.34 -16.45 -1.72
C TYR A 621 -19.51 -15.84 -3.11
N GLY A 622 -18.75 -14.79 -3.41
CA GLY A 622 -18.87 -13.99 -4.64
C GLY A 622 -19.84 -12.81 -4.58
N ASP A 623 -20.72 -12.72 -3.56
CA ASP A 623 -21.64 -11.60 -3.39
C ASP A 623 -20.98 -10.40 -2.69
N VAL A 624 -19.98 -9.82 -3.37
CA VAL A 624 -19.16 -8.74 -2.82
C VAL A 624 -19.89 -7.39 -2.76
N VAL A 625 -19.43 -6.48 -1.91
CA VAL A 625 -19.98 -5.12 -1.76
C VAL A 625 -18.90 -4.04 -1.75
N ARG A 626 -19.24 -2.84 -2.26
CA ARG A 626 -18.45 -1.62 -2.09
C ARG A 626 -18.94 -0.88 -0.86
N HIS A 627 -18.35 -1.17 0.31
CA HIS A 627 -18.82 -0.59 1.56
C HIS A 627 -18.25 0.82 1.79
N HIS A 628 -18.94 1.86 1.31
CA HIS A 628 -18.42 3.24 1.35
C HIS A 628 -18.25 3.86 2.74
N ASN A 629 -18.89 3.32 3.78
CA ASN A 629 -18.74 3.86 5.14
C ASN A 629 -17.32 3.65 5.69
N CYS A 630 -16.57 2.66 5.19
CA CYS A 630 -15.16 2.42 5.48
C CYS A 630 -14.28 2.62 4.24
N GLY A 631 -14.84 2.49 3.04
CA GLY A 631 -14.16 2.75 1.77
C GLY A 631 -13.14 1.68 1.39
N LYS A 632 -12.18 2.11 0.58
CA LYS A 632 -11.03 1.35 0.11
C LYS A 632 -10.01 1.11 1.24
N CYS A 633 -9.17 0.08 1.13
CA CYS A 633 -8.26 -0.38 2.19
C CYS A 633 -6.77 -0.19 1.83
N GLY A 634 -6.21 0.95 2.22
CA GLY A 634 -4.78 1.26 2.15
C GLY A 634 -3.93 0.46 3.15
N TRP A 635 -4.50 0.06 4.30
CA TRP A 635 -3.84 -0.84 5.25
C TRP A 635 -3.44 -2.14 4.57
N ALA A 636 -4.41 -2.91 4.05
CA ALA A 636 -4.15 -4.22 3.47
C ALA A 636 -3.25 -4.11 2.25
N SER A 637 -3.42 -3.08 1.41
CA SER A 637 -2.54 -2.81 0.27
C SER A 637 -1.10 -2.51 0.68
N GLY A 638 -0.89 -1.83 1.81
CA GLY A 638 0.43 -1.56 2.35
C GLY A 638 1.11 -2.80 2.93
N VAL A 639 0.36 -3.60 3.70
CA VAL A 639 0.81 -4.91 4.21
C VAL A 639 1.14 -5.85 3.05
N PHE A 640 0.24 -5.96 2.07
CA PHE A 640 0.45 -6.74 0.86
C PHE A 640 1.75 -6.33 0.16
N SER A 641 1.97 -5.03 -0.08
CA SER A 641 3.13 -4.55 -0.83
C SER A 641 4.46 -4.86 -0.12
N GLY A 642 4.50 -4.73 1.21
CA GLY A 642 5.65 -5.10 2.02
C GLY A 642 5.94 -6.61 2.02
N LEU A 643 4.90 -7.43 2.17
CA LEU A 643 5.01 -8.89 2.11
C LEU A 643 5.33 -9.36 0.69
N PHE A 644 4.75 -8.78 -0.34
CA PHE A 644 5.02 -9.12 -1.73
C PHE A 644 6.52 -8.97 -2.05
N THR A 645 7.11 -7.84 -1.66
CA THR A 645 8.55 -7.58 -1.85
C THR A 645 9.41 -8.53 -1.02
N SER A 646 9.12 -8.65 0.28
CA SER A 646 10.00 -9.38 1.22
C SER A 646 9.83 -10.90 1.17
N ARG A 647 8.63 -11.39 0.83
CA ARG A 647 8.26 -12.81 0.81
C ARG A 647 8.25 -13.40 -0.59
N ILE A 648 7.43 -12.85 -1.48
CA ILE A 648 7.21 -13.43 -2.82
C ILE A 648 8.43 -13.19 -3.68
N LEU A 649 8.85 -11.94 -3.83
CA LEU A 649 10.09 -11.62 -4.55
C LEU A 649 11.34 -11.97 -3.74
N GLY A 650 11.20 -12.07 -2.40
CA GLY A 650 12.27 -12.50 -1.51
C GLY A 650 13.40 -11.48 -1.37
N ILE A 651 13.08 -10.19 -1.44
CA ILE A 651 14.05 -9.11 -1.51
C ILE A 651 14.13 -8.37 -0.17
N ALA A 652 15.34 -8.21 0.36
CA ALA A 652 15.60 -7.38 1.53
C ALA A 652 16.95 -6.67 1.40
N TYR A 653 16.96 -5.34 1.60
CA TYR A 653 18.17 -4.54 1.59
C TYR A 653 18.46 -3.95 2.97
N ASP A 654 19.70 -4.08 3.41
CA ASP A 654 20.27 -3.45 4.60
C ASP A 654 21.33 -2.45 4.13
N ALA A 655 20.96 -1.18 4.09
CA ALA A 655 21.81 -0.10 3.59
C ALA A 655 23.04 0.16 4.48
N PRO A 656 22.94 0.23 5.83
CA PRO A 656 24.13 0.38 6.66
C PRO A 656 25.13 -0.78 6.48
N ALA A 657 24.65 -2.02 6.35
CA ALA A 657 25.50 -3.20 6.11
C ALA A 657 25.92 -3.35 4.63
N ARG A 658 25.32 -2.55 3.73
CA ARG A 658 25.47 -2.65 2.26
C ARG A 658 25.22 -4.07 1.77
N GLN A 659 24.15 -4.69 2.23
CA GLN A 659 23.81 -6.07 1.92
C GLN A 659 22.43 -6.18 1.30
N LEU A 660 22.35 -6.82 0.13
CA LEU A 660 21.10 -7.20 -0.52
C LEU A 660 20.92 -8.71 -0.39
N SER A 661 19.85 -9.13 0.26
CA SER A 661 19.38 -10.52 0.24
C SER A 661 18.35 -10.70 -0.87
N PHE A 662 18.55 -11.71 -1.71
CA PHE A 662 17.65 -12.08 -2.79
C PHE A 662 17.35 -13.58 -2.74
N ARG A 663 16.15 -13.92 -2.25
CA ARG A 663 15.71 -15.27 -1.89
C ARG A 663 14.31 -15.54 -2.47
N PRO A 664 14.14 -15.52 -3.80
CA PRO A 664 12.83 -15.56 -4.44
C PRO A 664 12.02 -16.78 -4.03
N LEU A 665 10.73 -16.58 -3.77
CA LEU A 665 9.82 -17.68 -3.45
C LEU A 665 9.64 -18.55 -4.69
N ARG A 666 9.78 -19.87 -4.53
CA ARG A 666 9.55 -20.83 -5.62
C ARG A 666 8.20 -20.66 -6.31
N ALA A 667 7.16 -20.32 -5.54
CA ALA A 667 5.80 -20.10 -6.03
C ALA A 667 5.65 -18.87 -6.93
N ALA A 668 6.57 -17.90 -6.88
CA ALA A 668 6.47 -16.63 -7.61
C ALA A 668 6.58 -16.79 -9.14
N GLY A 669 7.06 -17.94 -9.62
CA GLY A 669 7.38 -18.14 -11.03
C GLY A 669 8.55 -17.25 -11.48
N SER A 670 8.70 -17.09 -12.80
CA SER A 670 9.75 -16.24 -13.37
C SER A 670 9.34 -14.76 -13.37
N PHE A 671 10.24 -13.89 -12.91
CA PHE A 671 10.01 -12.45 -12.85
C PHE A 671 11.26 -11.62 -13.15
N ALA A 672 11.03 -10.38 -13.57
CA ALA A 672 12.06 -9.36 -13.73
C ALA A 672 11.54 -8.03 -13.17
N TRP A 673 12.36 -7.36 -12.37
CA TRP A 673 12.07 -6.05 -11.82
C TRP A 673 13.19 -5.08 -12.18
N GLU A 674 12.89 -4.17 -13.10
CA GLU A 674 13.79 -3.10 -13.50
C GLU A 674 13.56 -1.88 -12.63
N GLY A 675 14.64 -1.30 -12.11
CA GLY A 675 14.59 -0.14 -11.25
C GLY A 675 13.88 -0.36 -9.92
N ALA A 676 14.08 -1.52 -9.32
CA ALA A 676 13.63 -1.81 -7.97
C ALA A 676 14.30 -0.84 -6.99
N ARG A 677 13.52 0.08 -6.41
CA ARG A 677 13.98 1.04 -5.40
C ARG A 677 13.83 0.44 -4.00
N LEU A 678 14.96 0.31 -3.31
CA LEU A 678 15.05 -0.28 -1.97
C LEU A 678 15.74 0.70 -1.03
N GLY A 679 15.05 1.78 -0.68
CA GLY A 679 15.58 2.85 0.16
C GLY A 679 16.66 3.63 -0.58
N SER A 680 17.92 3.52 -0.12
CA SER A 680 19.06 4.15 -0.79
C SER A 680 19.66 3.30 -1.92
N GLY A 681 19.19 2.06 -2.11
CA GLY A 681 19.62 1.16 -3.18
C GLY A 681 18.68 1.21 -4.40
N VAL A 682 19.24 0.98 -5.59
CA VAL A 682 18.50 0.81 -6.85
C VAL A 682 19.07 -0.40 -7.57
N PHE A 683 18.21 -1.35 -7.95
CA PHE A 683 18.64 -2.62 -8.52
C PHE A 683 17.80 -3.02 -9.74
N ASN A 684 18.39 -3.78 -10.66
CA ASN A 684 17.60 -4.63 -11.55
C ASN A 684 17.77 -6.07 -11.10
N LEU A 685 16.65 -6.75 -10.86
CA LEU A 685 16.61 -8.09 -10.31
C LEU A 685 15.80 -8.97 -11.24
N SER A 686 16.26 -10.19 -11.51
CA SER A 686 15.40 -11.18 -12.18
C SER A 686 15.64 -12.56 -11.60
N PHE A 687 14.59 -13.36 -11.67
CA PHE A 687 14.60 -14.76 -11.28
C PHE A 687 13.90 -15.55 -12.37
N ARG A 688 14.54 -16.63 -12.81
CA ARG A 688 14.05 -17.48 -13.87
C ARG A 688 14.26 -18.94 -13.49
N ARG A 689 13.25 -19.74 -13.81
CA ARG A 689 13.30 -21.19 -13.65
C ARG A 689 12.81 -21.85 -14.93
N GLU A 690 13.69 -22.61 -15.57
CA GLU A 690 13.42 -23.36 -16.80
C GLU A 690 14.03 -24.76 -16.63
N ASP A 691 13.19 -25.80 -16.70
CA ASP A 691 13.60 -27.21 -16.53
C ASP A 691 14.46 -27.45 -15.27
N CYS A 692 15.72 -27.85 -15.47
CA CYS A 692 16.71 -28.12 -14.43
C CYS A 692 17.61 -26.92 -14.10
N ILE A 693 17.34 -25.75 -14.71
CA ILE A 693 18.12 -24.52 -14.55
C ILE A 693 17.34 -23.52 -13.71
N VAL A 694 17.99 -23.03 -12.67
CA VAL A 694 17.51 -21.91 -11.85
C VAL A 694 18.53 -20.79 -11.95
N GLU A 695 18.09 -19.61 -12.35
CA GLU A 695 18.93 -18.43 -12.52
C GLU A 695 18.36 -17.25 -11.76
N ALA A 696 19.22 -16.51 -11.06
CA ALA A 696 18.94 -15.16 -10.62
C ALA A 696 19.97 -14.19 -11.20
N VAL A 697 19.53 -12.99 -11.54
CA VAL A 697 20.40 -11.88 -11.92
C VAL A 697 20.20 -10.75 -10.92
N ALA A 698 21.31 -10.19 -10.45
CA ALA A 698 21.31 -8.97 -9.67
C ALA A 698 22.26 -7.95 -10.31
N ALA A 699 21.74 -6.76 -10.57
CA ALA A 699 22.51 -5.61 -11.06
C ALA A 699 22.36 -4.43 -10.09
N ASN A 700 23.48 -3.81 -9.73
CA ASN A 700 23.53 -2.69 -8.81
C ASN A 700 23.59 -1.38 -9.60
N PHE A 701 22.52 -0.59 -9.55
CA PHE A 701 22.48 0.77 -10.13
C PHE A 701 22.58 1.86 -9.05
N GLY A 702 22.78 1.47 -7.79
CA GLY A 702 23.04 2.39 -6.69
C GLY A 702 24.44 2.99 -6.74
N ALA A 703 24.67 4.00 -5.90
CA ALA A 703 25.94 4.73 -5.85
C ALA A 703 27.04 4.02 -5.03
N LYS A 704 26.73 2.91 -4.35
CA LYS A 704 27.62 2.22 -3.43
C LYS A 704 27.80 0.77 -3.84
N LEU A 705 28.97 0.22 -3.55
CA LEU A 705 29.22 -1.22 -3.63
C LEU A 705 28.34 -1.97 -2.62
N VAL A 706 27.77 -3.09 -3.04
CA VAL A 706 26.83 -3.91 -2.27
C VAL A 706 27.28 -5.38 -2.27
N THR A 707 27.20 -6.03 -1.11
CA THR A 707 27.29 -7.49 -1.00
C THR A 707 25.92 -8.09 -1.30
N VAL A 708 25.85 -9.00 -2.26
CA VAL A 708 24.63 -9.72 -2.60
C VAL A 708 24.68 -11.14 -2.05
N LEU A 709 23.63 -11.52 -1.33
CA LEU A 709 23.36 -12.87 -0.87
C LEU A 709 22.19 -13.42 -1.69
N VAL A 710 22.48 -14.32 -2.62
CA VAL A 710 21.47 -14.90 -3.50
C VAL A 710 21.23 -16.34 -3.07
N GLU A 711 20.02 -16.66 -2.62
CA GLU A 711 19.65 -18.00 -2.21
C GLU A 711 18.59 -18.57 -3.14
N LEU A 712 18.97 -19.64 -3.85
CA LEU A 712 18.14 -20.23 -4.90
C LEU A 712 17.70 -21.64 -4.53
N PRO A 713 16.44 -22.02 -4.85
CA PRO A 713 15.93 -23.36 -4.61
C PRO A 713 16.63 -24.40 -5.48
N CYS A 714 16.94 -25.56 -4.90
CA CYS A 714 17.56 -26.71 -5.57
C CYS A 714 16.73 -27.98 -5.29
N GLU A 715 16.27 -28.67 -6.34
CA GLU A 715 15.52 -29.92 -6.16
C GLU A 715 16.42 -31.07 -5.70
N GLN A 716 15.87 -31.92 -4.84
CA GLN A 716 16.58 -33.03 -4.18
C GLN A 716 17.10 -34.04 -5.21
N GLY A 717 18.39 -33.96 -5.54
CA GLY A 717 19.05 -34.96 -6.39
C GLY A 717 20.46 -34.56 -6.80
N ALA A 718 21.45 -34.93 -5.98
CA ALA A 718 22.90 -34.74 -6.18
C ALA A 718 23.41 -33.28 -6.17
N SER A 719 24.70 -33.13 -5.86
CA SER A 719 25.39 -31.83 -5.78
C SER A 719 25.16 -31.00 -7.06
N PRO A 720 24.37 -29.91 -6.99
CA PRO A 720 24.09 -29.11 -8.18
C PRO A 720 25.38 -28.47 -8.68
N ARG A 721 25.48 -28.24 -10.00
CA ARG A 721 26.56 -27.40 -10.52
C ARG A 721 26.18 -25.94 -10.36
N THR A 722 27.09 -25.17 -9.79
CA THR A 722 26.88 -23.75 -9.50
C THR A 722 27.79 -22.89 -10.35
N PHE A 723 27.23 -21.83 -10.93
CA PHE A 723 27.96 -20.90 -11.80
C PHE A 723 27.67 -19.46 -11.41
N VAL A 724 28.66 -18.59 -11.59
CA VAL A 724 28.53 -17.14 -11.55
C VAL A 724 29.01 -16.59 -12.89
N ASN A 725 28.17 -15.84 -13.59
CA ASN A 725 28.43 -15.35 -14.96
C ASN A 725 28.88 -16.46 -15.92
N GLY A 726 28.25 -17.64 -15.82
CA GLY A 726 28.55 -18.80 -16.67
C GLY A 726 29.87 -19.52 -16.37
N LYS A 727 30.63 -19.10 -15.35
CA LYS A 727 31.86 -19.76 -14.88
C LYS A 727 31.58 -20.51 -13.59
N PRO A 728 32.27 -21.64 -13.30
CA PRO A 728 32.16 -22.30 -12.00
C PRO A 728 32.32 -21.29 -10.87
N ALA A 729 31.45 -21.34 -9.87
CA ALA A 729 31.45 -20.36 -8.79
C ALA A 729 32.82 -20.35 -8.07
N GLY A 730 33.53 -19.22 -8.15
CA GLY A 730 34.81 -19.01 -7.48
C GLY A 730 34.68 -18.42 -6.07
N GLY A 731 33.48 -17.92 -5.73
CA GLY A 731 33.13 -17.35 -4.41
C GLY A 731 32.61 -18.39 -3.42
N ARG A 732 32.13 -17.92 -2.27
CA ARG A 732 31.53 -18.78 -1.24
C ARG A 732 30.17 -19.29 -1.71
N VAL A 733 30.02 -20.62 -1.68
CA VAL A 733 28.79 -21.33 -2.00
C VAL A 733 28.44 -22.23 -0.83
N ASP A 734 27.32 -21.95 -0.18
CA ASP A 734 26.82 -22.73 0.96
C ASP A 734 25.50 -23.44 0.60
N ASN A 735 25.16 -24.48 1.34
CA ASN A 735 23.84 -25.10 1.27
C ASN A 735 22.93 -24.51 2.34
N GLY A 736 21.68 -24.26 1.99
CA GLY A 736 20.64 -23.78 2.91
C GLY A 736 19.38 -24.64 2.86
N TYR A 737 18.39 -24.20 3.64
CA TYR A 737 17.04 -24.75 3.62
C TYR A 737 16.06 -23.60 3.78
N TYR A 738 15.12 -23.48 2.84
CA TYR A 738 14.13 -22.41 2.81
C TYR A 738 12.83 -22.96 2.22
N ASN A 739 11.69 -22.67 2.84
CA ASN A 739 10.36 -23.07 2.39
C ASN A 739 10.19 -24.55 2.06
N GLY A 740 10.74 -25.42 2.89
CA GLY A 740 10.60 -26.86 2.66
C GLY A 740 11.51 -27.43 1.57
N CYS A 741 12.45 -26.64 1.03
CA CYS A 741 13.38 -27.10 0.00
C CYS A 741 14.84 -26.79 0.33
N THR A 742 15.74 -27.64 -0.15
CA THR A 742 17.18 -27.38 -0.11
C THR A 742 17.50 -26.21 -1.03
N THR A 743 18.40 -25.33 -0.60
CA THR A 743 18.82 -24.16 -1.36
C THR A 743 20.33 -24.10 -1.50
N VAL A 744 20.80 -23.30 -2.46
CA VAL A 744 22.21 -22.93 -2.56
C VAL A 744 22.33 -21.42 -2.41
N ILE A 745 23.27 -20.99 -1.57
CA ILE A 745 23.53 -19.59 -1.24
C ILE A 745 24.83 -19.16 -1.91
N PHE A 746 24.74 -18.12 -2.73
CA PHE A 746 25.87 -17.42 -3.31
C PHE A 746 26.13 -16.13 -2.53
N GLN A 747 27.39 -15.84 -2.26
CA GLN A 747 27.81 -14.54 -1.72
C GLN A 747 28.80 -13.88 -2.67
N GLU A 748 28.41 -12.74 -3.22
CA GLU A 748 29.23 -11.96 -4.14
C GLU A 748 29.17 -10.46 -3.79
N THR A 749 30.06 -9.68 -4.39
CA THR A 749 30.04 -8.22 -4.28
C THR A 749 29.80 -7.61 -5.66
N LEU A 750 28.97 -6.56 -5.71
CA LEU A 750 28.62 -5.80 -6.91
C LEU A 750 29.06 -4.34 -6.78
N GLN A 751 29.89 -3.87 -7.69
CA GLN A 751 30.19 -2.45 -7.90
C GLN A 751 28.98 -1.70 -8.48
N PRO A 752 28.91 -0.36 -8.35
CA PRO A 752 27.97 0.45 -9.12
C PRO A 752 28.07 0.17 -10.62
N GLY A 753 26.94 -0.11 -11.26
CA GLY A 753 26.82 -0.50 -12.66
C GLY A 753 27.14 -1.97 -12.97
N GLU A 754 27.55 -2.76 -11.99
CA GLU A 754 27.87 -4.18 -12.19
C GLU A 754 26.61 -5.06 -12.17
N SER A 755 26.62 -6.11 -12.99
CA SER A 755 25.60 -7.16 -13.01
C SER A 755 26.25 -8.54 -12.89
N LYS A 756 25.66 -9.41 -12.08
CA LYS A 756 26.02 -10.83 -12.00
C LYS A 756 24.80 -11.74 -12.16
N SER A 757 24.99 -12.84 -12.87
CA SER A 757 24.08 -13.98 -12.98
C SER A 757 24.57 -15.13 -12.09
N PHE A 758 23.64 -15.73 -11.36
CA PHE A 758 23.83 -16.83 -10.40
C PHE A 758 23.00 -18.02 -10.88
N ILE A 759 23.66 -19.12 -11.21
CA ILE A 759 23.01 -20.25 -11.89
C ILE A 759 23.23 -21.54 -11.12
N ILE A 760 22.15 -22.30 -10.96
CA ILE A 760 22.14 -23.68 -10.48
C ILE A 760 21.67 -24.57 -11.62
N ILE A 761 22.40 -25.66 -11.88
CA ILE A 761 21.97 -26.74 -12.77
C ILE A 761 21.82 -28.01 -11.92
N ALA A 762 20.58 -28.46 -11.73
CA ALA A 762 20.27 -29.69 -10.99
C ALA A 762 20.45 -30.92 -11.90
N TYR A 763 20.95 -32.04 -11.35
CA TYR A 763 20.99 -33.31 -12.07
C TYR A 763 19.64 -34.01 -11.95
N ALA A 764 18.71 -33.72 -12.85
CA ALA A 764 17.57 -34.59 -13.10
C ALA A 764 17.63 -35.09 -14.55
N PRO A 765 17.36 -36.39 -14.81
CA PRO A 765 17.24 -36.85 -16.18
C PRO A 765 16.04 -36.13 -16.80
N CYS A 766 16.27 -35.32 -17.85
CA CYS A 766 15.20 -34.77 -18.67
C CYS A 766 14.24 -35.91 -19.04
N LYS A 767 12.97 -35.78 -18.66
CA LYS A 767 11.90 -36.62 -19.18
C LYS A 767 11.24 -35.94 -20.35
#